data_AF-A0A0H4PE25-F1
#
_entry.id   AF-A0A0H4PE25-F1
#
_cell.length_a   1.000
_cell.length_b   1.000
_cell.length_c   1.000
_cell.angle_alpha   90.00
_cell.angle_beta   90.00
_cell.angle_gamma   90.00
#
_symmetry.space_group_name_H-M   'P 1'
#
loop_
_entity.id
_entity.type
_entity.pdbx_description
1 polymer ?
#
loop_
_entity_poly.entity_id
_entity_poly.type
_entity_poly.pdbx_seq_one_letter_code
_entity_poly.pdbx_strand_id
1 'polypeptide(L)'
;MVNKYNALILNLVSVLFLFLSIIQLSIGQGATPTADVDNSIDQCGTVFFEKKQAQAMGYFGTRQYFESWVDTKGVEMKQNAQGNRTLANEKRRLPVVVHVIHHGEAIGVGANISEAQILDQIRILNEDFQMQNPDFAANTPSEFLDVAANAGIEFVLAKQDPQGMSSSGINRVLGPKETYGLNDAALIGQLASWDPEEYINIWVLPLTPPTIGFAGFPVSNELEGLNNPSPTPETDGVTIDYNYFGSIGTAVQNSRGRTATHEMGHFFGLRHIWGDGGCEVDDYVTDTPLQSQSNNTCIVTPRFTCDSRDMVENFMDYTPDRCMSLFTEGQVERMDVILNFSPRRASLPTSRALFEPQLFDSDIELLEIVSPSVYICDYSFTPIIEVVNKGKDPVNKVRASIKANGLELETKDFDVSIAPGETLELEFDVVTLNAESTVFTAEVLLVNGFEDDDTSNNRRSVTTALPVSQTLPYAYPGHVEASGWEYINGDQGFTWTPVNLQLDNARQEAFLLNGFDYNGQGELDYLVSPVFDLSGIPNPQLSFDLAYSPFSNSAFTETLIVAVSTDCGNTFNLLTAPYNKSGATLATLGGSLNEFFPSSEQQFRKELVNLSAYAGQDNVRIAFVSINGYGNNIYLKNIAINTEETYRYQLGINEVTQPLPVVNGDQILDKLSIDNTGNLPVSSFYVSNSINGLVNESSLFNAITLDANASTSVDLANGFDPGLNEVVYQVSSPNFDQNFGAGDELTSYFIQDDSKILVPWRQDFDSGLGDWISINPENDFSSWQLNPSSGGNSSNQMVLDDMVSNNSYWLVSPEFSLAETGRAGLFFDWGGTGFSSGSQTSFSLIVSKDGGQTGQSLWEMSGEALNKDIDASDDPTLGTFVNLNDFAREEKVRLYFKVNNLNDSDALLFLDNISLYLSDDPDPVVPELNQSLVYPNPAIDNFHISFNLENYQDVKIEFFSLAGQKAYDVSFPNTLNQTYTFGKMHLGTGLFVVKITGENFMLTKKLVVY
;
A
#
# COMPACT_ATOMS: atom_id res chain seq x y z
N MET A 1 17.08 -39.19 -56.50
CA MET A 1 16.14 -38.83 -57.58
C MET A 1 15.09 -37.89 -56.99
N VAL A 2 15.10 -36.61 -57.38
CA VAL A 2 13.99 -35.87 -58.04
C VAL A 2 12.57 -36.22 -57.52
N ASN A 3 11.65 -35.34 -57.09
CA ASN A 3 11.47 -33.88 -57.12
C ASN A 3 10.14 -33.54 -56.36
N LYS A 4 10.02 -32.29 -55.90
CA LYS A 4 8.87 -31.33 -55.97
C LYS A 4 7.51 -31.68 -55.31
N TYR A 5 7.04 -30.92 -54.31
CA TYR A 5 6.47 -29.55 -54.26
C TYR A 5 4.93 -29.51 -54.42
N ASN A 6 4.29 -28.88 -53.41
CA ASN A 6 3.02 -28.12 -53.39
C ASN A 6 1.68 -28.86 -53.56
N ALA A 7 0.55 -28.47 -52.95
CA ALA A 7 0.16 -27.57 -51.84
C ALA A 7 -1.40 -27.60 -51.79
N LEU A 8 -2.00 -27.00 -50.75
CA LEU A 8 -3.42 -26.57 -50.62
C LEU A 8 -4.50 -27.67 -50.37
N ILE A 9 -5.58 -27.50 -49.59
CA ILE A 9 -6.07 -26.49 -48.62
C ILE A 9 -7.29 -27.08 -47.85
N LEU A 10 -7.46 -26.67 -46.58
CA LEU A 10 -8.68 -26.51 -45.75
C LEU A 10 -9.78 -27.61 -45.63
N ASN A 11 -10.01 -28.02 -44.36
CA ASN A 11 -11.20 -27.76 -43.54
C ASN A 11 -12.17 -28.88 -43.10
N LEU A 12 -12.54 -28.74 -41.80
CA LEU A 12 -13.74 -29.14 -41.04
C LEU A 12 -13.88 -30.57 -40.43
N VAL A 13 -13.96 -30.53 -39.08
CA VAL A 13 -14.97 -31.13 -38.18
C VAL A 13 -14.82 -32.59 -37.69
N SER A 14 -14.51 -32.65 -36.39
CA SER A 14 -15.16 -33.37 -35.28
C SER A 14 -15.69 -34.80 -35.48
N VAL A 15 -15.17 -35.72 -34.65
CA VAL A 15 -15.89 -36.94 -34.25
C VAL A 15 -15.70 -37.21 -32.76
N LEU A 16 -16.82 -37.09 -32.05
CA LEU A 16 -17.23 -37.71 -30.78
C LEU A 16 -16.71 -39.14 -30.58
N PHE A 17 -16.43 -39.55 -29.33
CA PHE A 17 -17.00 -40.79 -28.79
C PHE A 17 -17.20 -40.74 -27.27
N LEU A 18 -18.46 -40.89 -26.87
CA LEU A 18 -18.97 -41.10 -25.52
C LEU A 18 -18.65 -42.51 -24.99
N PHE A 19 -18.46 -42.64 -23.68
CA PHE A 19 -19.15 -43.65 -22.86
C PHE A 19 -19.50 -43.11 -21.47
N LEU A 20 -20.69 -43.50 -21.00
CA LEU A 20 -21.50 -42.98 -19.90
C LEU A 20 -21.26 -43.72 -18.55
N SER A 21 -21.21 -42.94 -17.45
CA SER A 21 -21.97 -43.03 -16.14
C SER A 21 -22.13 -44.40 -15.42
N ILE A 22 -22.07 -44.61 -14.10
CA ILE A 22 -22.56 -43.92 -12.87
C ILE A 22 -21.84 -44.55 -11.65
N ILE A 23 -21.51 -43.82 -10.57
CA ILE A 23 -21.74 -44.18 -9.13
C ILE A 23 -21.24 -43.06 -8.17
N GLN A 24 -22.23 -42.55 -7.41
CA GLN A 24 -22.25 -42.01 -6.03
C GLN A 24 -21.45 -40.78 -5.57
N LEU A 25 -22.24 -39.86 -4.99
CA LEU A 25 -21.87 -38.73 -4.13
C LEU A 25 -20.98 -39.17 -2.95
N SER A 26 -19.90 -38.43 -2.73
CA SER A 26 -19.44 -38.07 -1.39
C SER A 26 -19.01 -36.60 -1.41
N ILE A 27 -19.62 -35.83 -0.52
CA ILE A 27 -19.33 -34.43 -0.27
C ILE A 27 -17.97 -34.37 0.43
N GLY A 28 -16.98 -33.78 -0.24
CA GLY A 28 -15.66 -33.48 0.31
C GLY A 28 -15.27 -32.09 -0.17
N GLN A 29 -14.95 -31.21 0.79
CA GLN A 29 -14.62 -29.80 0.60
C GLN A 29 -13.64 -29.61 -0.55
N GLY A 30 -14.06 -28.84 -1.56
CA GLY A 30 -13.14 -28.28 -2.53
C GLY A 30 -12.33 -27.20 -1.83
N ALA A 31 -11.12 -27.55 -1.41
CA ALA A 31 -10.08 -26.55 -1.20
C ALA A 31 -9.89 -25.84 -2.55
N THR A 32 -10.24 -24.56 -2.58
CA THR A 32 -9.77 -23.64 -3.61
C THR A 32 -8.26 -23.79 -3.74
N PRO A 33 -7.70 -23.95 -4.95
CA PRO A 33 -6.26 -23.81 -5.12
C PRO A 33 -5.94 -22.36 -4.76
N THR A 34 -5.33 -22.17 -3.59
CA THR A 34 -4.64 -20.93 -3.27
C THR A 34 -3.61 -20.74 -4.36
N ALA A 35 -3.77 -19.69 -5.17
CA ALA A 35 -2.65 -19.14 -5.88
C ALA A 35 -1.70 -18.67 -4.77
N ASP A 36 -0.64 -19.45 -4.52
CA ASP A 36 0.50 -18.99 -3.74
C ASP A 36 1.12 -17.83 -4.52
N VAL A 37 0.57 -16.64 -4.30
CA VAL A 37 1.29 -15.40 -4.51
C VAL A 37 2.30 -15.37 -3.37
N ASP A 38 3.44 -15.99 -3.63
CA ASP A 38 4.64 -15.93 -2.79
C ASP A 38 5.13 -14.48 -2.76
N ASN A 39 4.51 -13.69 -1.88
CA ASN A 39 4.92 -12.34 -1.50
C ASN A 39 5.95 -12.40 -0.35
N SER A 40 6.78 -13.46 -0.27
CA SER A 40 7.97 -13.38 0.55
C SER A 40 8.98 -12.48 -0.17
N ILE A 41 9.10 -11.24 0.29
CA ILE A 41 10.21 -10.39 -0.15
C ILE A 41 11.46 -10.98 0.52
N ASP A 42 12.28 -11.67 -0.26
CA ASP A 42 13.52 -12.29 0.19
C ASP A 42 14.65 -11.26 0.35
N GLN A 43 15.68 -11.66 1.11
CA GLN A 43 16.90 -10.89 1.33
C GLN A 43 17.64 -10.57 0.01
N CYS A 44 17.63 -11.48 -0.98
CA CYS A 44 18.09 -11.24 -2.34
C CYS A 44 16.88 -11.20 -3.32
N GLY A 45 16.85 -10.18 -4.17
CA GLY A 45 15.77 -9.94 -5.14
C GLY A 45 15.94 -10.64 -6.49
N THR A 46 17.03 -11.37 -6.73
CA THR A 46 17.37 -11.90 -8.06
C THR A 46 16.32 -12.88 -8.60
N VAL A 47 15.72 -13.73 -7.76
CA VAL A 47 14.67 -14.68 -8.18
C VAL A 47 13.44 -13.94 -8.73
N PHE A 48 13.11 -12.78 -8.17
CA PHE A 48 12.04 -11.92 -8.68
C PHE A 48 12.38 -11.41 -10.10
N PHE A 49 13.61 -10.96 -10.33
CA PHE A 49 14.04 -10.49 -11.66
C PHE A 49 14.16 -11.61 -12.68
N GLU A 50 14.61 -12.80 -12.29
CA GLU A 50 14.63 -13.95 -13.19
C GLU A 50 13.21 -14.34 -13.62
N LYS A 51 12.24 -14.33 -12.70
CA LYS A 51 10.82 -14.55 -13.02
C LYS A 51 10.31 -13.48 -14.01
N LYS A 52 10.69 -12.21 -13.82
CA LYS A 52 10.34 -11.11 -14.72
C LYS A 52 10.99 -11.25 -16.10
N GLN A 53 12.26 -11.67 -16.16
CA GLN A 53 12.98 -11.95 -17.40
C GLN A 53 12.37 -13.14 -18.15
N ALA A 54 12.02 -14.21 -17.44
CA ALA A 54 11.31 -15.37 -18.00
C ALA A 54 9.95 -14.98 -18.56
N GLN A 55 9.25 -14.07 -17.90
CA GLN A 55 8.00 -13.49 -18.38
C GLN A 55 8.21 -12.65 -19.64
N ALA A 56 9.23 -11.79 -19.68
CA ALA A 56 9.52 -10.91 -20.81
C ALA A 56 10.00 -11.68 -22.07
N MET A 57 10.83 -12.70 -21.89
CA MET A 57 11.42 -13.47 -23.01
C MET A 57 10.63 -14.74 -23.38
N GLY A 58 9.55 -15.06 -22.64
CA GLY A 58 8.78 -16.28 -22.82
C GLY A 58 9.64 -17.54 -22.64
N TYR A 59 9.50 -18.53 -23.55
CA TYR A 59 10.26 -19.79 -23.49
C TYR A 59 11.78 -19.57 -23.39
N PHE A 60 12.32 -18.53 -24.04
CA PHE A 60 13.75 -18.24 -24.07
C PHE A 60 14.30 -17.66 -22.76
N GLY A 61 13.44 -17.11 -21.91
CA GLY A 61 13.84 -16.68 -20.56
C GLY A 61 13.57 -17.75 -19.50
N THR A 62 12.97 -18.88 -19.86
CA THR A 62 12.72 -19.94 -18.87
C THR A 62 14.02 -20.54 -18.36
N ARG A 63 14.03 -20.86 -17.06
CA ARG A 63 15.11 -21.62 -16.41
C ARG A 63 15.51 -22.82 -17.25
N GLN A 64 14.57 -23.69 -17.64
CA GLN A 64 14.85 -24.88 -18.44
C GLN A 64 15.63 -24.58 -19.74
N TYR A 65 15.25 -23.54 -20.47
CA TYR A 65 15.94 -23.19 -21.71
C TYR A 65 17.36 -22.67 -21.43
N PHE A 66 17.49 -21.75 -20.48
CA PHE A 66 18.79 -21.19 -20.10
C PHE A 66 19.75 -22.28 -19.63
N GLU A 67 19.29 -23.18 -18.77
CA GLU A 67 20.11 -24.29 -18.27
C GLU A 67 20.54 -25.24 -19.39
N SER A 68 19.63 -25.60 -20.29
CA SER A 68 19.98 -26.40 -21.47
C SER A 68 21.01 -25.70 -22.38
N TRP A 69 20.95 -24.38 -22.48
CA TRP A 69 21.91 -23.59 -23.24
C TRP A 69 23.28 -23.58 -22.57
N VAL A 70 23.35 -23.37 -21.25
CA VAL A 70 24.60 -23.41 -20.48
C VAL A 70 25.27 -24.78 -20.63
N ASP A 71 24.53 -25.88 -20.50
CA ASP A 71 25.06 -27.23 -20.68
C ASP A 71 25.64 -27.44 -22.08
N THR A 72 24.91 -26.98 -23.10
CA THR A 72 25.33 -27.10 -24.50
C THR A 72 26.61 -26.32 -24.75
N LYS A 73 26.70 -25.08 -24.26
CA LYS A 73 27.88 -24.23 -24.39
C LYS A 73 29.05 -24.71 -23.53
N GLY A 74 28.79 -25.31 -22.38
CA GLY A 74 29.81 -26.00 -21.57
C GLY A 74 30.47 -27.15 -22.34
N VAL A 75 29.68 -27.97 -23.04
CA VAL A 75 30.24 -29.03 -23.90
C VAL A 75 31.02 -28.44 -25.08
N GLU A 76 30.50 -27.40 -25.74
CA GLU A 76 31.18 -26.70 -26.83
C GLU A 76 32.52 -26.12 -26.37
N MET A 77 32.54 -25.45 -25.22
CA MET A 77 33.75 -24.90 -24.61
C MET A 77 34.79 -25.98 -24.34
N LYS A 78 34.38 -27.11 -23.74
CA LYS A 78 35.28 -28.25 -23.45
C LYS A 78 35.83 -28.89 -24.73
N GLN A 79 35.06 -28.92 -25.83
CA GLN A 79 35.53 -29.39 -27.14
C GLN A 79 36.54 -28.43 -27.78
N ASN A 80 36.26 -27.11 -27.73
CA ASN A 80 37.14 -26.08 -28.28
C ASN A 80 38.46 -25.95 -27.50
N ALA A 81 38.42 -26.14 -26.17
CA ALA A 81 39.60 -26.12 -25.30
C ALA A 81 40.59 -27.28 -25.56
N GLN A 82 40.14 -28.39 -26.16
CA GLN A 82 41.04 -29.48 -26.56
C GLN A 82 41.95 -29.11 -27.76
N GLY A 83 41.68 -28.00 -28.47
CA GLY A 83 42.50 -27.50 -29.58
C GLY A 83 43.43 -26.32 -29.26
N ASN A 84 43.14 -25.51 -28.23
CA ASN A 84 43.92 -24.32 -27.86
C ASN A 84 44.08 -24.21 -26.33
N ARG A 85 45.08 -24.91 -25.77
CA ARG A 85 45.37 -24.95 -24.32
C ARG A 85 46.06 -23.70 -23.73
N THR A 86 46.26 -22.63 -24.50
CA THR A 86 47.14 -21.52 -24.11
C THR A 86 46.43 -20.28 -23.52
N LEU A 87 45.09 -20.22 -23.46
CA LEU A 87 44.34 -19.07 -22.94
C LEU A 87 43.59 -19.32 -21.61
N ALA A 88 43.46 -20.58 -21.17
CA ALA A 88 42.66 -20.95 -19.98
C ALA A 88 43.30 -20.59 -18.62
N ASN A 89 44.54 -20.05 -18.60
CA ASN A 89 45.28 -19.75 -17.37
C ASN A 89 45.56 -18.25 -17.15
N GLU A 90 45.05 -17.37 -18.02
CA GLU A 90 45.22 -15.92 -17.82
C GLU A 90 44.04 -15.35 -17.02
N LYS A 91 44.36 -14.53 -16.02
CA LYS A 91 43.39 -13.82 -15.17
C LYS A 91 42.49 -12.94 -16.04
N ARG A 92 41.17 -13.15 -16.00
CA ARG A 92 40.20 -12.36 -16.78
C ARG A 92 39.88 -11.08 -16.05
N ARG A 93 40.29 -9.95 -16.62
CA ARG A 93 40.03 -8.61 -16.08
C ARG A 93 38.69 -8.12 -16.59
N LEU A 94 37.82 -7.68 -15.69
CA LEU A 94 36.49 -7.17 -16.00
C LEU A 94 36.35 -5.74 -15.48
N PRO A 95 35.93 -4.78 -16.31
CA PRO A 95 35.75 -3.39 -15.91
C PRO A 95 34.47 -3.23 -15.09
N VAL A 96 34.57 -2.51 -13.98
CA VAL A 96 33.45 -2.22 -13.07
C VAL A 96 33.30 -0.71 -12.94
N VAL A 97 32.06 -0.24 -12.97
CA VAL A 97 31.69 1.09 -12.50
C VAL A 97 30.78 0.97 -11.27
N VAL A 98 31.06 1.77 -10.25
CA VAL A 98 30.26 1.84 -9.03
C VAL A 98 29.45 3.12 -9.04
N HIS A 99 28.13 3.01 -9.19
CA HIS A 99 27.17 4.09 -9.11
C HIS A 99 26.68 4.24 -7.67
N VAL A 100 27.15 5.27 -6.97
CA VAL A 100 26.66 5.63 -5.62
C VAL A 100 25.48 6.57 -5.77
N ILE A 101 24.27 6.08 -5.51
CA ILE A 101 23.04 6.87 -5.56
C ILE A 101 22.69 7.32 -4.14
N HIS A 102 22.64 8.64 -3.93
CA HIS A 102 22.50 9.26 -2.60
C HIS A 102 21.46 10.40 -2.61
N HIS A 103 20.94 10.81 -1.47
CA HIS A 103 19.96 11.89 -1.33
C HIS A 103 20.56 13.23 -0.86
N GLY A 104 21.84 13.45 -1.16
CA GLY A 104 22.52 14.74 -0.97
C GLY A 104 23.39 14.80 0.29
N GLU A 105 23.59 13.65 0.95
CA GLU A 105 24.52 13.50 2.06
C GLU A 105 25.95 13.80 1.62
N ALA A 106 26.80 14.21 2.55
CA ALA A 106 28.23 14.38 2.29
C ALA A 106 28.94 13.02 2.09
N ILE A 107 30.03 13.00 1.32
CA ILE A 107 30.82 11.78 1.10
C ILE A 107 31.27 11.17 2.44
N GLY A 108 31.01 9.88 2.62
CA GLY A 108 31.25 9.09 3.83
C GLY A 108 30.08 9.03 4.80
N VAL A 109 28.92 9.62 4.46
CA VAL A 109 27.71 9.64 5.30
C VAL A 109 26.53 9.04 4.55
N GLY A 110 25.72 8.22 5.24
CA GLY A 110 24.53 7.62 4.65
C GLY A 110 24.86 6.81 3.40
N ALA A 111 24.02 6.94 2.37
CA ALA A 111 24.23 6.26 1.09
C ALA A 111 25.41 6.81 0.29
N ASN A 112 25.90 8.02 0.57
CA ASN A 112 27.03 8.63 -0.14
C ASN A 112 28.39 8.07 0.34
N ILE A 113 28.60 6.75 0.20
CA ILE A 113 29.73 6.01 0.79
C ILE A 113 31.12 6.51 0.37
N SER A 114 32.13 6.33 1.23
CA SER A 114 33.49 6.79 0.94
C SER A 114 34.17 5.99 -0.18
N GLU A 115 35.09 6.61 -0.92
CA GLU A 115 35.92 5.90 -1.92
C GLU A 115 36.69 4.72 -1.31
N ALA A 116 37.17 4.87 -0.07
CA ALA A 116 37.87 3.78 0.64
C ALA A 116 36.98 2.54 0.82
N GLN A 117 35.69 2.73 1.10
CA GLN A 117 34.72 1.63 1.22
C GLN A 117 34.45 0.95 -0.13
N ILE A 118 34.44 1.72 -1.22
CA ILE A 118 34.31 1.16 -2.57
C ILE A 118 35.54 0.33 -2.93
N LEU A 119 36.74 0.86 -2.72
CA LEU A 119 37.99 0.14 -2.96
C LEU A 119 38.10 -1.12 -2.08
N ASP A 120 37.56 -1.07 -0.85
CA ASP A 120 37.47 -2.22 0.04
C ASP A 120 36.58 -3.33 -0.54
N GLN A 121 35.41 -2.99 -1.10
CA GLN A 121 34.55 -3.98 -1.76
C GLN A 121 35.19 -4.56 -3.02
N ILE A 122 35.87 -3.74 -3.84
CA ILE A 122 36.59 -4.24 -5.02
C ILE A 122 37.72 -5.19 -4.63
N ARG A 123 38.44 -4.90 -3.54
CA ARG A 123 39.43 -5.82 -2.95
C ARG A 123 38.77 -7.14 -2.54
N ILE A 124 37.64 -7.09 -1.84
CA ILE A 124 36.87 -8.26 -1.39
C ILE A 124 36.44 -9.13 -2.57
N LEU A 125 35.84 -8.55 -3.61
CA LEU A 125 35.43 -9.30 -4.81
C LEU A 125 36.63 -9.98 -5.46
N ASN A 126 37.76 -9.27 -5.56
CA ASN A 126 39.00 -9.85 -6.09
C ASN A 126 39.55 -10.99 -5.22
N GLU A 127 39.41 -10.92 -3.90
CA GLU A 127 39.81 -12.00 -2.98
C GLU A 127 38.93 -13.23 -3.15
N ASP A 128 37.60 -13.08 -3.15
CA ASP A 128 36.65 -14.19 -3.24
C ASP A 128 36.72 -14.91 -4.58
N PHE A 129 36.68 -14.16 -5.70
CA PHE A 129 36.74 -14.73 -7.04
C PHE A 129 38.15 -15.25 -7.42
N GLN A 130 39.14 -15.07 -6.55
CA GLN A 130 40.48 -15.66 -6.70
C GLN A 130 40.82 -16.68 -5.62
N MET A 131 39.88 -17.02 -4.73
CA MET A 131 40.10 -17.90 -3.58
C MET A 131 41.29 -17.45 -2.72
N GLN A 132 41.41 -16.14 -2.52
CA GLN A 132 42.42 -15.45 -1.69
C GLN A 132 41.81 -14.84 -0.43
N ASN A 133 40.52 -15.08 -0.18
CA ASN A 133 39.81 -14.61 0.99
C ASN A 133 40.40 -15.21 2.29
N PRO A 134 40.72 -14.38 3.30
CA PRO A 134 41.42 -14.84 4.50
C PRO A 134 40.69 -15.91 5.33
N ASP A 135 39.37 -15.96 5.22
CA ASP A 135 38.49 -16.90 5.91
C ASP A 135 38.40 -18.28 5.24
N PHE A 136 38.86 -18.45 4.00
CA PHE A 136 38.90 -19.75 3.30
C PHE A 136 39.50 -20.87 4.16
N ALA A 137 40.70 -20.65 4.68
CA ALA A 137 41.40 -21.67 5.46
C ALA A 137 40.76 -21.93 6.84
N ALA A 138 39.96 -20.98 7.35
CA ALA A 138 39.33 -21.07 8.67
C ALA A 138 37.93 -21.66 8.61
N ASN A 139 37.18 -21.38 7.54
CA ASN A 139 35.77 -21.71 7.42
C ASN A 139 35.53 -22.93 6.51
N THR A 140 36.30 -23.12 5.43
CA THR A 140 36.05 -24.20 4.47
C THR A 140 36.36 -25.58 5.08
N PRO A 141 35.36 -26.47 5.23
CA PRO A 141 35.56 -27.79 5.82
C PRO A 141 36.41 -28.69 4.92
N SER A 142 37.13 -29.64 5.52
CA SER A 142 38.02 -30.54 4.77
C SER A 142 37.33 -31.37 3.69
N GLU A 143 36.02 -31.63 3.84
CA GLU A 143 35.22 -32.37 2.86
C GLU A 143 34.93 -31.58 1.57
N PHE A 144 35.03 -30.24 1.60
CA PHE A 144 34.78 -29.38 0.44
C PHE A 144 36.05 -28.77 -0.17
N LEU A 145 37.22 -29.06 0.42
CA LEU A 145 38.49 -28.58 -0.13
C LEU A 145 38.78 -29.09 -1.54
N ASP A 146 38.31 -30.30 -1.87
CA ASP A 146 38.57 -30.93 -3.18
C ASP A 146 37.71 -30.33 -4.30
N VAL A 147 36.62 -29.62 -3.96
CA VAL A 147 35.73 -28.97 -4.94
C VAL A 147 35.86 -27.45 -4.93
N ALA A 148 36.58 -26.85 -3.97
CA ALA A 148 36.78 -25.41 -3.92
C ALA A 148 37.66 -24.92 -5.09
N ALA A 149 37.22 -23.85 -5.78
CA ALA A 149 37.89 -23.37 -6.98
C ALA A 149 38.13 -21.86 -7.01
N ASN A 150 39.17 -21.48 -7.76
CA ASN A 150 39.52 -20.10 -8.09
C ASN A 150 38.87 -19.74 -9.44
N ALA A 151 37.98 -18.75 -9.46
CA ALA A 151 37.30 -18.33 -10.69
C ALA A 151 38.20 -17.60 -11.69
N GLY A 152 39.38 -17.13 -11.27
CA GLY A 152 40.34 -16.46 -12.14
C GLY A 152 39.86 -15.11 -12.67
N ILE A 153 38.94 -14.46 -11.95
CA ILE A 153 38.33 -13.17 -12.32
C ILE A 153 38.96 -12.04 -11.50
N GLU A 154 39.28 -10.94 -12.18
CA GLU A 154 39.74 -9.68 -11.58
C GLU A 154 38.76 -8.56 -11.90
N PHE A 155 38.21 -7.92 -10.87
CA PHE A 155 37.41 -6.71 -11.02
C PHE A 155 38.32 -5.49 -10.98
N VAL A 156 38.22 -4.66 -11.99
CA VAL A 156 39.02 -3.45 -12.16
C VAL A 156 38.07 -2.27 -12.28
N LEU A 157 38.17 -1.29 -11.41
CA LEU A 157 37.44 -0.04 -11.59
C LEU A 157 37.79 0.56 -12.97
N ALA A 158 36.76 0.89 -13.73
CA ALA A 158 36.87 1.38 -15.09
C ALA A 158 37.82 2.58 -15.17
N LYS A 159 38.74 2.51 -16.14
CA LYS A 159 39.75 3.54 -16.42
C LYS A 159 39.25 4.59 -17.40
N GLN A 160 38.17 4.27 -18.10
CA GLN A 160 37.49 5.19 -19.01
C GLN A 160 36.03 5.31 -18.61
N ASP A 161 35.46 6.50 -18.76
CA ASP A 161 34.01 6.71 -18.73
C ASP A 161 33.39 6.41 -20.12
N PRO A 162 32.05 6.43 -20.27
CA PRO A 162 31.41 6.17 -21.56
C PRO A 162 31.88 7.11 -22.67
N GLN A 163 32.29 8.33 -22.31
CA GLN A 163 32.82 9.33 -23.22
C GLN A 163 34.31 9.09 -23.57
N GLY A 164 34.94 8.03 -23.05
CA GLY A 164 36.33 7.67 -23.34
C GLY A 164 37.38 8.50 -22.58
N MET A 165 36.98 9.25 -21.54
CA MET A 165 37.90 10.04 -20.70
C MET A 165 38.34 9.27 -19.47
N SER A 166 39.44 9.70 -18.86
CA SER A 166 39.99 9.04 -17.67
C SER A 166 38.97 9.05 -16.55
N SER A 167 38.69 7.87 -15.98
CA SER A 167 37.74 7.71 -14.89
C SER A 167 38.36 6.98 -13.70
N SER A 168 37.84 7.28 -12.51
CA SER A 168 38.07 6.49 -11.31
C SER A 168 37.23 5.22 -11.25
N GLY A 169 36.24 5.08 -12.15
CA GLY A 169 35.23 4.01 -12.12
C GLY A 169 34.19 4.21 -11.01
N ILE A 170 34.11 5.39 -10.41
CA ILE A 170 33.14 5.74 -9.37
C ILE A 170 32.29 6.89 -9.89
N ASN A 171 31.00 6.64 -10.04
CA ASN A 171 30.00 7.63 -10.43
C ASN A 171 29.10 7.93 -9.22
N ARG A 172 28.86 9.19 -8.90
CA ARG A 172 27.99 9.59 -7.77
C ARG A 172 26.81 10.37 -8.31
N VAL A 173 25.60 9.91 -8.02
CA VAL A 173 24.36 10.45 -8.60
C VAL A 173 23.40 10.82 -7.48
N LEU A 174 22.83 12.02 -7.58
CA LEU A 174 21.76 12.45 -6.67
C LEU A 174 20.47 11.70 -7.05
N GLY A 175 20.04 10.82 -6.16
CA GLY A 175 18.83 10.03 -6.26
C GLY A 175 17.61 10.77 -5.71
N PRO A 176 16.42 10.59 -6.31
CA PRO A 176 15.18 11.24 -5.89
C PRO A 176 14.50 10.65 -4.67
N LYS A 177 14.86 9.42 -4.29
CA LYS A 177 14.19 8.67 -3.23
C LYS A 177 15.13 8.47 -2.05
N GLU A 178 14.55 8.46 -0.87
CA GLU A 178 15.22 8.07 0.38
C GLU A 178 15.51 6.55 0.44
N THR A 179 14.65 5.74 -0.18
CA THR A 179 14.80 4.28 -0.30
C THR A 179 14.23 3.75 -1.62
N TYR A 180 14.74 2.61 -2.09
CA TYR A 180 14.36 2.00 -3.38
C TYR A 180 13.90 0.55 -3.18
N GLY A 181 12.81 0.17 -3.85
CA GLY A 181 12.30 -1.21 -3.86
C GLY A 181 12.66 -1.97 -5.15
N LEU A 182 12.31 -3.27 -5.21
CA LEU A 182 12.55 -4.10 -6.40
C LEU A 182 11.88 -3.55 -7.68
N ASN A 183 10.72 -2.89 -7.55
CA ASN A 183 10.04 -2.27 -8.69
C ASN A 183 10.73 -1.00 -9.20
N ASP A 184 11.73 -0.48 -8.50
CA ASP A 184 12.50 0.70 -8.89
C ASP A 184 13.73 0.36 -9.74
N ALA A 185 13.98 -0.90 -10.11
CA ALA A 185 15.18 -1.29 -10.85
C ALA A 185 15.36 -0.54 -12.18
N ALA A 186 14.26 -0.30 -12.92
CA ALA A 186 14.32 0.51 -14.14
C ALA A 186 14.71 1.97 -13.83
N LEU A 187 14.15 2.56 -12.76
CA LEU A 187 14.53 3.89 -12.30
C LEU A 187 16.01 3.94 -11.90
N ILE A 188 16.50 2.94 -11.16
CA ILE A 188 17.91 2.85 -10.74
C ILE A 188 18.84 2.85 -11.96
N GLY A 189 18.54 2.02 -12.95
CA GLY A 189 19.27 1.98 -14.22
C GLY A 189 19.23 3.30 -14.99
N GLN A 190 18.06 3.93 -15.05
CA GLN A 190 17.87 5.24 -15.71
C GLN A 190 18.61 6.38 -15.01
N LEU A 191 18.72 6.33 -13.68
CA LEU A 191 19.47 7.35 -12.92
C LEU A 191 20.96 7.30 -13.23
N ALA A 192 21.51 6.10 -13.41
CA ALA A 192 22.93 5.92 -13.66
C ALA A 192 23.17 4.57 -14.34
N SER A 193 23.54 4.53 -15.61
CA SER A 193 23.99 3.29 -16.24
C SER A 193 25.04 3.59 -17.29
N TRP A 194 26.07 2.76 -17.32
CA TRP A 194 27.03 2.74 -18.42
C TRP A 194 26.79 1.50 -19.28
N ASP A 195 27.22 1.55 -20.54
CA ASP A 195 26.98 0.50 -21.53
C ASP A 195 27.35 -0.89 -20.96
N PRO A 196 26.38 -1.81 -20.78
CA PRO A 196 26.62 -3.11 -20.17
C PRO A 196 27.44 -4.05 -21.04
N GLU A 197 27.64 -3.75 -22.34
CA GLU A 197 28.62 -4.46 -23.16
C GLU A 197 30.08 -4.03 -22.86
N GLU A 198 30.29 -2.85 -22.26
CA GLU A 198 31.62 -2.33 -21.91
C GLU A 198 31.92 -2.33 -20.41
N TYR A 199 30.90 -2.31 -19.53
CA TYR A 199 31.04 -2.13 -18.09
C TYR A 199 30.13 -3.08 -17.30
N ILE A 200 30.61 -3.53 -16.14
CA ILE A 200 29.74 -4.10 -15.10
C ILE A 200 29.23 -2.95 -14.24
N ASN A 201 27.93 -2.66 -14.31
CA ASN A 201 27.28 -1.67 -13.47
C ASN A 201 27.04 -2.23 -12.05
N ILE A 202 27.54 -1.53 -11.04
CA ILE A 202 27.28 -1.81 -9.62
C ILE A 202 26.58 -0.61 -9.01
N TRP A 203 25.31 -0.74 -8.68
CA TRP A 203 24.55 0.30 -7.98
C TRP A 203 24.66 0.12 -6.47
N VAL A 204 24.95 1.20 -5.76
CA VAL A 204 25.03 1.24 -4.30
C VAL A 204 24.12 2.35 -3.80
N LEU A 205 23.06 1.96 -3.08
CA LEU A 205 21.96 2.85 -2.74
C LEU A 205 21.17 2.31 -1.51
N PRO A 206 20.26 3.08 -0.90
CA PRO A 206 19.43 2.58 0.20
C PRO A 206 18.27 1.73 -0.33
N LEU A 207 18.28 0.42 -0.05
CA LEU A 207 17.21 -0.50 -0.41
C LEU A 207 16.17 -0.61 0.71
N THR A 208 14.91 -0.81 0.32
CA THR A 208 13.83 -1.10 1.26
C THR A 208 14.02 -2.52 1.83
N PRO A 209 14.17 -2.67 3.16
CA PRO A 209 14.26 -3.99 3.79
C PRO A 209 13.00 -4.83 3.50
N PRO A 210 13.13 -6.17 3.45
CA PRO A 210 14.29 -6.98 3.83
C PRO A 210 15.35 -7.17 2.73
N THR A 211 15.14 -6.66 1.52
CA THR A 211 16.09 -6.82 0.40
C THR A 211 17.39 -6.05 0.65
N ILE A 212 18.53 -6.72 0.48
CA ILE A 212 19.87 -6.11 0.61
C ILE A 212 20.68 -6.14 -0.68
N GLY A 213 20.22 -6.86 -1.70
CA GLY A 213 20.86 -6.93 -3.00
C GLY A 213 19.99 -7.63 -4.04
N PHE A 214 20.31 -7.39 -5.32
CA PHE A 214 19.77 -8.14 -6.45
C PHE A 214 20.67 -7.98 -7.68
N ALA A 215 20.57 -8.92 -8.63
CA ALA A 215 21.32 -8.94 -9.87
C ALA A 215 20.42 -9.14 -11.10
N GLY A 216 20.84 -8.58 -12.23
CA GLY A 216 20.36 -8.98 -13.56
C GLY A 216 20.97 -10.34 -13.95
N PHE A 217 20.12 -11.32 -14.24
CA PHE A 217 20.57 -12.67 -14.61
C PHE A 217 21.03 -12.70 -16.10
N PRO A 218 22.04 -13.51 -16.49
CA PRO A 218 22.48 -13.57 -17.87
C PRO A 218 21.39 -14.03 -18.85
N VAL A 219 21.58 -13.69 -20.13
CA VAL A 219 20.73 -14.15 -21.24
C VAL A 219 21.50 -15.00 -22.23
N SER A 220 20.78 -15.67 -23.14
CA SER A 220 21.31 -16.38 -24.29
C SER A 220 20.69 -15.85 -25.59
N ASN A 221 21.46 -15.85 -26.69
CA ASN A 221 21.09 -15.18 -27.95
C ASN A 221 21.02 -16.08 -29.19
N GLU A 222 21.10 -17.40 -29.07
CA GLU A 222 21.21 -18.27 -30.24
C GLU A 222 19.87 -18.82 -30.75
N LEU A 223 19.30 -18.13 -31.75
CA LEU A 223 18.77 -18.73 -32.98
C LEU A 223 19.09 -17.81 -34.17
N GLU A 224 19.89 -18.29 -35.13
CA GLU A 224 20.04 -17.60 -36.42
C GLU A 224 18.67 -17.45 -37.10
N GLY A 225 18.26 -16.20 -37.37
CA GLY A 225 17.08 -15.87 -38.20
C GLY A 225 15.81 -15.43 -37.47
N LEU A 226 15.84 -15.23 -36.15
CA LEU A 226 14.76 -14.58 -35.38
C LEU A 226 15.33 -13.39 -34.59
N ASN A 227 14.64 -12.24 -34.64
CA ASN A 227 14.92 -11.13 -33.74
C ASN A 227 14.50 -11.56 -32.33
N ASN A 228 15.46 -11.99 -31.51
CA ASN A 228 15.19 -12.35 -30.12
C ASN A 228 14.84 -11.06 -29.34
N PRO A 229 13.81 -11.04 -28.49
CA PRO A 229 13.58 -9.89 -27.61
C PRO A 229 14.82 -9.69 -26.73
N SER A 230 15.40 -8.50 -26.78
CA SER A 230 16.52 -8.12 -25.92
C SER A 230 15.97 -7.84 -24.52
N PRO A 231 16.55 -8.40 -23.44
CA PRO A 231 16.29 -7.87 -22.10
C PRO A 231 16.68 -6.38 -22.05
N THR A 232 16.02 -5.61 -21.18
CA THR A 232 16.33 -4.18 -20.94
C THR A 232 17.80 -4.02 -20.55
N PRO A 233 18.66 -3.40 -21.39
CA PRO A 233 20.05 -3.10 -21.04
C PRO A 233 20.21 -2.32 -19.73
N GLU A 234 19.19 -1.54 -19.37
CA GLU A 234 19.22 -0.56 -18.29
C GLU A 234 19.29 -1.21 -16.90
N THR A 235 18.81 -2.45 -16.77
CA THR A 235 18.80 -3.19 -15.50
C THR A 235 19.94 -4.22 -15.38
N ASP A 236 20.87 -4.22 -16.34
CA ASP A 236 21.97 -5.18 -16.42
C ASP A 236 23.13 -4.80 -15.50
N GLY A 237 23.29 -5.54 -14.40
CA GLY A 237 24.31 -5.29 -13.38
C GLY A 237 23.92 -5.88 -12.04
N VAL A 238 24.47 -5.32 -10.97
CA VAL A 238 24.14 -5.70 -9.58
C VAL A 238 23.80 -4.46 -8.75
N THR A 239 22.77 -4.54 -7.93
CA THR A 239 22.38 -3.49 -6.98
C THR A 239 22.58 -4.01 -5.57
N ILE A 240 23.24 -3.22 -4.72
CA ILE A 240 23.59 -3.58 -3.34
C ILE A 240 23.17 -2.46 -2.41
N ASP A 241 22.59 -2.82 -1.27
CA ASP A 241 22.32 -1.85 -0.21
C ASP A 241 23.64 -1.29 0.35
N TYR A 242 23.73 0.04 0.50
CA TYR A 242 24.95 0.71 0.96
C TYR A 242 25.45 0.24 2.33
N ASN A 243 24.57 -0.29 3.18
CA ASN A 243 24.93 -0.87 4.48
C ASN A 243 25.67 -2.20 4.35
N TYR A 244 25.57 -2.89 3.22
CA TYR A 244 26.16 -4.20 2.98
C TYR A 244 27.27 -4.17 1.91
N PHE A 245 27.67 -2.97 1.49
CA PHE A 245 28.75 -2.77 0.52
C PHE A 245 30.09 -2.46 1.22
N GLY A 246 31.05 -3.38 1.10
CA GLY A 246 32.35 -3.34 1.76
C GLY A 246 32.30 -3.80 3.22
N SER A 247 33.44 -3.68 3.92
CA SER A 247 33.61 -4.10 5.32
C SER A 247 34.00 -2.95 6.27
N ILE A 248 34.06 -1.73 5.75
CA ILE A 248 34.45 -0.51 6.46
C ILE A 248 33.48 0.63 6.15
N GLY A 249 33.65 1.79 6.79
CA GLY A 249 32.85 2.97 6.52
C GLY A 249 31.43 2.85 7.09
N THR A 250 30.42 2.99 6.24
CA THR A 250 29.00 2.90 6.64
C THR A 250 28.47 1.48 6.69
N ALA A 251 29.25 0.49 6.22
CA ALA A 251 28.84 -0.90 6.23
C ALA A 251 28.50 -1.37 7.66
N VAL A 252 27.46 -2.20 7.80
CA VAL A 252 26.98 -2.69 9.10
C VAL A 252 28.07 -3.49 9.82
N GLN A 253 27.99 -3.48 11.14
CA GLN A 253 28.94 -4.20 11.99
C GLN A 253 28.95 -5.69 11.62
N ASN A 254 30.13 -6.19 11.23
CA ASN A 254 30.41 -7.55 10.74
C ASN A 254 30.08 -7.84 9.27
N SER A 255 29.69 -6.84 8.46
CA SER A 255 29.74 -6.99 7.01
C SER A 255 31.14 -7.40 6.58
N ARG A 256 31.23 -8.35 5.65
CA ARG A 256 32.45 -8.66 4.91
C ARG A 256 32.27 -8.36 3.42
N GLY A 257 31.18 -7.73 3.00
CA GLY A 257 30.92 -7.41 1.59
C GLY A 257 30.58 -8.64 0.74
N ARG A 258 30.05 -9.72 1.35
CA ARG A 258 29.69 -10.95 0.61
C ARG A 258 28.33 -10.87 -0.07
N THR A 259 27.50 -9.88 0.27
CA THR A 259 26.32 -9.52 -0.54
C THR A 259 26.73 -9.23 -1.98
N ALA A 260 27.75 -8.40 -2.21
CA ALA A 260 28.22 -8.14 -3.57
C ALA A 260 28.83 -9.38 -4.24
N THR A 261 29.53 -10.24 -3.48
CA THR A 261 30.07 -11.52 -4.01
C THR A 261 28.94 -12.45 -4.46
N HIS A 262 27.85 -12.52 -3.68
CA HIS A 262 26.64 -13.30 -3.96
C HIS A 262 25.92 -12.80 -5.21
N GLU A 263 25.59 -11.51 -5.28
CA GLU A 263 24.92 -10.92 -6.44
C GLU A 263 25.79 -11.01 -7.71
N MET A 264 27.12 -10.91 -7.57
CA MET A 264 28.03 -11.11 -8.70
C MET A 264 28.05 -12.57 -9.16
N GLY A 265 27.83 -13.53 -8.26
CA GLY A 265 27.60 -14.93 -8.63
C GLY A 265 26.37 -15.08 -9.53
N HIS A 266 25.26 -14.43 -9.16
CA HIS A 266 24.06 -14.37 -10.01
C HIS A 266 24.31 -13.69 -11.36
N PHE A 267 25.06 -12.58 -11.38
CA PHE A 267 25.46 -11.90 -12.61
C PHE A 267 26.28 -12.79 -13.56
N PHE A 268 26.98 -13.80 -13.01
CA PHE A 268 27.67 -14.84 -13.78
C PHE A 268 26.89 -16.15 -13.92
N GLY A 269 25.58 -16.11 -13.67
CA GLY A 269 24.64 -17.20 -13.95
C GLY A 269 24.54 -18.27 -12.86
N LEU A 270 25.11 -18.04 -11.67
CA LEU A 270 24.92 -18.94 -10.53
C LEU A 270 23.55 -18.76 -9.89
N ARG A 271 23.06 -19.81 -9.24
CA ARG A 271 21.79 -19.82 -8.52
C ARG A 271 22.02 -20.05 -7.04
N HIS A 272 21.00 -19.80 -6.25
CA HIS A 272 21.00 -20.19 -4.87
C HIS A 272 21.21 -21.70 -4.74
N ILE A 273 22.05 -22.13 -3.80
CA ILE A 273 22.49 -23.53 -3.67
C ILE A 273 21.36 -24.51 -3.30
N TRP A 274 20.23 -24.02 -2.75
CA TRP A 274 19.03 -24.84 -2.48
C TRP A 274 18.04 -24.87 -3.66
N GLY A 275 18.41 -24.29 -4.80
CA GLY A 275 17.66 -24.30 -6.05
C GLY A 275 16.33 -23.54 -6.06
N ASP A 276 15.97 -22.84 -4.97
CA ASP A 276 14.72 -22.08 -4.80
C ASP A 276 13.44 -22.93 -4.76
N GLY A 277 13.50 -24.16 -4.24
CA GLY A 277 12.32 -25.04 -4.29
C GLY A 277 12.38 -26.40 -3.57
N GLY A 278 13.23 -26.57 -2.56
CA GLY A 278 13.33 -27.83 -1.82
C GLY A 278 14.20 -28.91 -2.48
N CYS A 279 14.17 -30.14 -1.94
CA CYS A 279 15.02 -31.25 -2.43
C CYS A 279 14.70 -31.75 -3.85
N GLU A 280 13.66 -31.21 -4.50
CA GLU A 280 13.24 -31.60 -5.86
C GLU A 280 13.77 -30.66 -6.95
N VAL A 281 14.47 -29.58 -6.56
CA VAL A 281 15.12 -28.64 -7.48
C VAL A 281 16.60 -28.55 -7.15
N ASP A 282 17.36 -28.08 -8.13
CA ASP A 282 18.81 -28.01 -8.06
C ASP A 282 19.31 -26.62 -8.50
N ASP A 283 20.52 -26.27 -8.09
CA ASP A 283 21.22 -25.07 -8.55
C ASP A 283 21.91 -25.26 -9.91
N TYR A 284 21.82 -26.48 -10.46
CA TYR A 284 22.41 -26.96 -11.72
C TYR A 284 23.93 -27.07 -11.68
N VAL A 285 24.48 -27.26 -10.48
CA VAL A 285 25.91 -27.49 -10.26
C VAL A 285 26.11 -28.84 -9.56
N THR A 286 26.83 -29.76 -10.19
CA THR A 286 26.88 -31.15 -9.69
C THR A 286 27.70 -31.34 -8.42
N ASP A 287 28.58 -30.40 -8.08
CA ASP A 287 29.50 -30.49 -6.94
C ASP A 287 29.07 -29.62 -5.75
N THR A 288 27.94 -28.94 -5.85
CA THR A 288 27.20 -28.37 -4.71
C THR A 288 26.21 -29.44 -4.20
N PRO A 289 26.24 -29.80 -2.90
CA PRO A 289 25.30 -30.75 -2.35
C PRO A 289 23.85 -30.23 -2.38
N LEU A 290 22.90 -31.09 -2.74
CA LEU A 290 21.48 -30.74 -2.69
C LEU A 290 21.06 -30.29 -1.30
N GLN A 291 20.31 -29.19 -1.24
CA GLN A 291 19.88 -28.56 0.00
C GLN A 291 18.40 -28.17 -0.07
N SER A 292 17.66 -28.33 1.04
CA SER A 292 16.20 -28.15 1.03
C SER A 292 15.74 -26.70 1.14
N GLN A 293 16.58 -25.79 1.64
CA GLN A 293 16.27 -24.37 1.86
C GLN A 293 17.54 -23.61 2.22
N SER A 294 17.51 -22.29 2.23
CA SER A 294 18.62 -21.45 2.68
C SER A 294 19.00 -21.63 4.15
N ASN A 295 20.22 -21.21 4.51
CA ASN A 295 20.73 -21.17 5.88
C ASN A 295 21.02 -19.73 6.30
N ASN A 296 20.29 -19.20 7.28
CA ASN A 296 20.39 -17.78 7.68
C ASN A 296 21.27 -17.52 8.92
N THR A 297 22.00 -18.54 9.41
CA THR A 297 22.86 -18.42 10.59
C THR A 297 24.17 -19.18 10.39
N CYS A 298 25.20 -18.76 11.11
CA CYS A 298 26.46 -19.50 11.20
C CYS A 298 26.27 -20.73 12.09
N ILE A 299 25.94 -21.89 11.49
CA ILE A 299 25.69 -23.10 12.25
C ILE A 299 27.01 -23.83 12.53
N VAL A 300 27.40 -23.92 13.81
CA VAL A 300 28.61 -24.64 14.24
C VAL A 300 28.44 -26.17 14.10
N THR A 301 27.20 -26.65 14.11
CA THR A 301 26.87 -28.06 13.85
C THR A 301 26.35 -28.19 12.42
N PRO A 302 27.02 -28.95 11.55
CA PRO A 302 26.56 -29.16 10.18
C PRO A 302 25.09 -29.56 10.10
N ARG A 303 24.33 -28.83 9.28
CA ARG A 303 22.97 -29.19 8.94
C ARG A 303 23.01 -30.21 7.80
N PHE A 304 22.09 -31.17 7.85
CA PHE A 304 21.95 -32.17 6.81
C PHE A 304 20.53 -32.13 6.25
N THR A 305 20.41 -31.87 4.96
CA THR A 305 19.15 -31.94 4.19
C THR A 305 19.40 -32.68 2.89
N CYS A 306 18.32 -33.19 2.27
CA CYS A 306 18.39 -33.91 0.98
C CYS A 306 19.50 -34.99 0.93
N ASP A 307 19.67 -35.75 2.02
CA ASP A 307 20.67 -36.82 2.20
C ASP A 307 22.16 -36.39 2.16
N SER A 308 22.46 -35.09 2.25
CA SER A 308 23.82 -34.54 2.23
C SER A 308 24.03 -33.44 3.29
N ARG A 309 25.28 -33.00 3.49
CA ARG A 309 25.59 -31.84 4.34
C ARG A 309 25.33 -30.57 3.53
N ASP A 310 24.51 -29.69 4.07
CA ASP A 310 24.30 -28.34 3.55
C ASP A 310 25.65 -27.60 3.45
N MET A 311 25.96 -27.06 2.27
CA MET A 311 27.20 -26.30 2.04
C MET A 311 27.01 -24.84 2.44
N VAL A 312 26.83 -24.62 3.75
CA VAL A 312 26.56 -23.32 4.38
C VAL A 312 27.68 -22.29 4.16
N GLU A 313 28.87 -22.75 3.77
CA GLU A 313 30.03 -21.91 3.45
C GLU A 313 30.04 -21.39 2.01
N ASN A 314 29.11 -21.83 1.16
CA ASN A 314 29.04 -21.35 -0.23
C ASN A 314 28.59 -19.88 -0.28
N PHE A 315 29.18 -19.07 -1.16
CA PHE A 315 28.75 -17.68 -1.35
C PHE A 315 27.31 -17.55 -1.85
N MET A 316 26.73 -18.60 -2.46
CA MET A 316 25.36 -18.63 -2.97
C MET A 316 24.31 -19.16 -1.96
N ASP A 317 24.66 -19.35 -0.67
CA ASP A 317 23.68 -19.52 0.42
C ASP A 317 23.33 -18.15 1.04
N TYR A 318 22.41 -18.09 2.02
CA TYR A 318 22.07 -16.86 2.78
C TYR A 318 22.73 -16.78 4.16
N THR A 319 23.85 -17.47 4.35
CA THR A 319 24.54 -17.40 5.65
C THR A 319 25.10 -16.00 5.90
N PRO A 320 25.29 -15.58 7.17
CA PRO A 320 25.97 -14.33 7.43
C PRO A 320 27.37 -14.33 6.82
N ASP A 321 27.77 -13.22 6.19
CA ASP A 321 29.05 -13.00 5.49
C ASP A 321 30.27 -13.73 6.07
N ARG A 322 30.46 -13.65 7.39
CA ARG A 322 31.59 -14.25 8.11
C ARG A 322 31.68 -15.78 8.02
N CYS A 323 30.66 -16.43 7.47
CA CYS A 323 30.55 -17.89 7.36
C CYS A 323 30.66 -18.39 5.93
N MET A 324 30.58 -17.49 4.94
CA MET A 324 30.82 -17.82 3.54
C MET A 324 32.32 -17.80 3.26
N SER A 325 32.80 -18.70 2.40
CA SER A 325 34.22 -18.77 2.08
C SER A 325 34.61 -19.40 0.75
N LEU A 326 33.70 -19.99 -0.04
CA LEU A 326 34.07 -20.61 -1.32
C LEU A 326 33.01 -20.53 -2.43
N PHE A 327 33.51 -20.61 -3.68
CA PHE A 327 32.81 -21.15 -4.84
C PHE A 327 33.36 -22.55 -5.16
N THR A 328 32.59 -23.37 -5.86
CA THR A 328 33.00 -24.71 -6.31
C THR A 328 33.55 -24.73 -7.74
N GLU A 329 34.21 -25.82 -8.14
CA GLU A 329 34.72 -26.03 -9.51
C GLU A 329 33.59 -25.99 -10.53
N GLY A 330 32.45 -26.62 -10.25
CA GLY A 330 31.26 -26.59 -11.09
C GLY A 330 30.64 -25.19 -11.21
N GLN A 331 30.62 -24.41 -10.13
CA GLN A 331 30.22 -23.00 -10.18
C GLN A 331 31.17 -22.18 -11.07
N VAL A 332 32.49 -22.38 -10.96
CA VAL A 332 33.48 -21.69 -11.81
C VAL A 332 33.34 -22.08 -13.28
N GLU A 333 33.16 -23.37 -13.61
CA GLU A 333 32.93 -23.82 -15.00
C GLU A 333 31.71 -23.12 -15.63
N ARG A 334 30.68 -22.87 -14.82
CA ARG A 334 29.47 -22.17 -15.25
C ARG A 334 29.73 -20.69 -15.52
N MET A 335 30.44 -20.00 -14.63
CA MET A 335 30.86 -18.61 -14.86
C MET A 335 31.69 -18.48 -16.15
N ASP A 336 32.54 -19.47 -16.45
CA ASP A 336 33.35 -19.51 -17.67
C ASP A 336 32.50 -19.56 -18.93
N VAL A 337 31.44 -20.36 -18.93
CA VAL A 337 30.49 -20.43 -20.05
C VAL A 337 29.82 -19.07 -20.25
N ILE A 338 29.34 -18.43 -19.18
CA ILE A 338 28.70 -17.12 -19.28
C ILE A 338 29.64 -16.06 -19.85
N LEU A 339 30.88 -15.99 -19.36
CA LEU A 339 31.89 -15.04 -19.83
C LEU A 339 32.37 -15.28 -21.26
N ASN A 340 32.13 -16.45 -21.86
CA ASN A 340 32.50 -16.73 -23.25
C ASN A 340 31.34 -16.54 -24.22
N PHE A 341 30.10 -16.80 -23.79
CA PHE A 341 28.97 -16.96 -24.71
C PHE A 341 27.76 -16.09 -24.41
N SER A 342 27.59 -15.58 -23.19
CA SER A 342 26.43 -14.74 -22.88
C SER A 342 26.64 -13.33 -23.44
N PRO A 343 25.63 -12.75 -24.13
CA PRO A 343 25.64 -11.33 -24.50
C PRO A 343 25.97 -10.43 -23.31
N ARG A 344 26.59 -9.28 -23.59
CA ARG A 344 27.13 -8.32 -22.60
C ARG A 344 28.28 -8.85 -21.75
N ARG A 345 28.33 -10.14 -21.39
CA ARG A 345 29.42 -10.72 -20.58
C ARG A 345 30.62 -11.09 -21.44
N ALA A 346 30.38 -11.58 -22.66
CA ALA A 346 31.44 -12.00 -23.59
C ALA A 346 32.34 -10.85 -24.08
N SER A 347 31.87 -9.61 -24.06
CA SER A 347 32.63 -8.43 -24.49
C SER A 347 33.50 -7.81 -23.40
N LEU A 348 33.13 -7.97 -22.12
CA LEU A 348 33.81 -7.35 -20.97
C LEU A 348 35.32 -7.61 -20.90
N PRO A 349 35.84 -8.85 -21.13
CA PRO A 349 37.28 -9.10 -21.03
C PRO A 349 38.13 -8.33 -22.04
N THR A 350 37.50 -7.81 -23.11
CA THR A 350 38.16 -7.04 -24.18
C THR A 350 37.78 -5.56 -24.18
N SER A 351 37.01 -5.11 -23.19
CA SER A 351 36.50 -3.74 -23.11
C SER A 351 37.64 -2.70 -23.02
N ARG A 352 37.45 -1.56 -23.70
CA ARG A 352 38.37 -0.42 -23.63
C ARG A 352 38.49 0.16 -22.22
N ALA A 353 37.46 -0.01 -21.39
CA ALA A 353 37.40 0.47 -20.02
C ALA A 353 38.49 -0.11 -19.10
N LEU A 354 39.17 -1.17 -19.52
CA LEU A 354 40.28 -1.79 -18.79
C LEU A 354 41.63 -1.05 -18.94
N PHE A 355 41.71 -0.10 -19.87
CA PHE A 355 42.94 0.56 -20.27
C PHE A 355 42.84 2.08 -20.09
N GLU A 356 43.96 2.75 -19.84
CA GLU A 356 44.01 4.21 -19.82
C GLU A 356 43.65 4.78 -21.21
N PRO A 357 42.91 5.91 -21.27
CA PRO A 357 42.46 6.49 -22.53
C PRO A 357 43.62 6.93 -23.42
N GLN A 358 43.46 6.74 -24.73
CA GLN A 358 44.38 7.27 -25.74
C GLN A 358 43.84 8.62 -26.21
N LEU A 359 44.35 9.71 -25.63
CA LEU A 359 43.91 11.07 -25.95
C LEU A 359 44.81 11.72 -27.00
N PHE A 360 44.25 12.59 -27.84
CA PHE A 360 45.01 13.50 -28.68
C PHE A 360 45.74 14.57 -27.84
N ASP A 361 46.67 15.32 -28.44
CA ASP A 361 47.39 16.34 -27.67
C ASP A 361 46.49 17.58 -27.48
N SER A 362 45.84 18.07 -28.55
CA SER A 362 44.87 19.18 -28.49
C SER A 362 43.54 18.78 -29.12
N ASP A 363 42.53 18.52 -28.28
CA ASP A 363 41.19 18.06 -28.72
C ASP A 363 40.10 18.63 -27.81
N ILE A 364 39.12 19.32 -28.42
CA ILE A 364 37.90 19.81 -27.78
C ILE A 364 36.72 19.14 -28.47
N GLU A 365 35.93 18.40 -27.71
CA GLU A 365 34.63 17.94 -28.19
C GLU A 365 33.56 19.00 -27.87
N LEU A 366 32.68 19.26 -28.84
CA LEU A 366 31.45 20.00 -28.61
C LEU A 366 30.37 19.02 -28.13
N LEU A 367 30.08 19.04 -26.83
CA LEU A 367 29.13 18.13 -26.19
C LEU A 367 27.71 18.43 -26.67
N GLU A 368 27.24 19.65 -26.42
CA GLU A 368 25.89 20.07 -26.78
C GLU A 368 25.75 21.57 -27.03
N ILE A 369 24.59 21.95 -27.59
CA ILE A 369 24.13 23.32 -27.64
C ILE A 369 23.11 23.46 -26.50
N VAL A 370 23.57 23.97 -25.35
CA VAL A 370 22.76 24.17 -24.13
C VAL A 370 21.61 25.15 -24.40
N SER A 371 21.92 26.24 -25.12
CA SER A 371 20.95 27.24 -25.54
C SER A 371 21.25 27.69 -26.98
N PRO A 372 20.28 27.71 -27.89
CA PRO A 372 18.91 27.26 -27.68
C PRO A 372 18.83 25.74 -27.62
N SER A 373 17.93 25.22 -26.79
CA SER A 373 17.57 23.79 -26.80
C SER A 373 16.53 23.51 -27.90
N VAL A 374 15.87 22.36 -27.84
CA VAL A 374 14.80 21.98 -28.78
C VAL A 374 13.66 23.00 -28.76
N TYR A 375 13.33 23.49 -27.56
CA TYR A 375 12.35 24.56 -27.36
C TYR A 375 13.00 25.81 -26.76
N ILE A 376 12.49 26.97 -27.17
CA ILE A 376 12.81 28.25 -26.54
C ILE A 376 11.54 28.83 -25.93
N CYS A 377 11.71 29.71 -24.93
CA CYS A 377 10.59 30.41 -24.29
C CYS A 377 10.38 31.82 -24.83
N ASP A 378 11.42 32.44 -25.37
CA ASP A 378 11.37 33.76 -25.97
C ASP A 378 12.15 33.74 -27.29
N TYR A 379 11.73 34.58 -28.23
CA TYR A 379 12.48 34.83 -29.45
C TYR A 379 13.86 35.42 -29.19
N SER A 380 14.09 36.05 -28.03
CA SER A 380 15.39 36.59 -27.64
C SER A 380 16.04 35.75 -26.55
N PHE A 381 17.23 35.21 -26.83
CA PHE A 381 18.00 34.41 -25.87
C PHE A 381 19.51 34.52 -26.11
N THR A 382 20.31 34.06 -25.15
CA THR A 382 21.76 33.96 -25.26
C THR A 382 22.13 32.55 -25.70
N PRO A 383 22.80 32.35 -26.85
CA PRO A 383 23.27 31.03 -27.23
C PRO A 383 24.45 30.59 -26.36
N ILE A 384 24.42 29.33 -25.92
CA ILE A 384 25.40 28.71 -25.04
C ILE A 384 25.72 27.33 -25.60
N ILE A 385 27.00 26.99 -25.71
CA ILE A 385 27.47 25.66 -26.09
C ILE A 385 28.31 25.09 -24.95
N GLU A 386 28.20 23.80 -24.71
CA GLU A 386 29.08 23.09 -23.77
C GLU A 386 30.18 22.39 -24.56
N VAL A 387 31.42 22.60 -24.14
CA VAL A 387 32.60 21.93 -24.69
C VAL A 387 33.32 21.15 -23.59
N VAL A 388 34.01 20.08 -23.97
CA VAL A 388 34.89 19.32 -23.08
C VAL A 388 36.28 19.22 -23.68
N ASN A 389 37.32 19.39 -22.86
CA ASN A 389 38.68 19.15 -23.31
C ASN A 389 38.97 17.64 -23.32
N LYS A 390 38.99 17.02 -24.50
CA LYS A 390 39.36 15.63 -24.74
C LYS A 390 40.88 15.43 -24.93
N GLY A 391 41.62 16.52 -25.09
CA GLY A 391 43.07 16.50 -25.27
C GLY A 391 43.85 16.30 -23.96
N LYS A 392 45.15 16.04 -24.11
CA LYS A 392 46.11 16.01 -22.99
C LYS A 392 46.52 17.41 -22.53
N ASP A 393 46.54 18.37 -23.45
CA ASP A 393 47.00 19.73 -23.17
C ASP A 393 45.84 20.60 -22.67
N PRO A 394 46.10 21.53 -21.73
CA PRO A 394 45.09 22.47 -21.27
C PRO A 394 44.66 23.41 -22.40
N VAL A 395 43.36 23.68 -22.49
CA VAL A 395 42.80 24.59 -23.47
C VAL A 395 42.62 25.96 -22.84
N ASN A 396 43.34 26.94 -23.38
CA ASN A 396 43.34 28.32 -22.91
C ASN A 396 42.61 29.27 -23.87
N LYS A 397 42.34 28.82 -25.08
CA LYS A 397 41.61 29.60 -26.09
C LYS A 397 40.80 28.70 -27.00
N VAL A 398 39.53 29.04 -27.21
CA VAL A 398 38.65 28.35 -28.18
C VAL A 398 38.11 29.40 -29.14
N ARG A 399 38.19 29.14 -30.45
CA ARG A 399 37.42 29.89 -31.43
C ARG A 399 36.24 29.03 -31.85
N ALA A 400 35.02 29.50 -31.60
CA ALA A 400 33.81 28.81 -32.02
C ALA A 400 32.89 29.73 -32.82
N SER A 401 32.08 29.13 -33.68
CA SER A 401 31.05 29.83 -34.45
C SER A 401 29.69 29.23 -34.18
N ILE A 402 28.67 30.07 -34.21
CA ILE A 402 27.28 29.65 -34.19
C ILE A 402 26.54 30.18 -35.41
N LYS A 403 25.78 29.30 -36.05
CA LYS A 403 25.07 29.53 -37.31
C LYS A 403 23.60 29.22 -37.13
N ALA A 404 22.72 30.02 -37.72
CA ALA A 404 21.28 29.75 -37.83
C ALA A 404 20.91 29.52 -39.29
N ASN A 405 20.31 28.37 -39.60
CA ASN A 405 19.94 27.96 -40.96
C ASN A 405 21.11 28.06 -41.96
N GLY A 406 22.33 27.77 -41.49
CA GLY A 406 23.57 27.87 -42.26
C GLY A 406 24.14 29.30 -42.41
N LEU A 407 23.46 30.33 -41.92
CA LEU A 407 23.98 31.70 -41.86
C LEU A 407 24.74 31.91 -40.56
N GLU A 408 25.97 32.44 -40.65
CA GLU A 408 26.78 32.77 -39.48
C GLU A 408 26.15 33.91 -38.69
N LEU A 409 25.86 33.63 -37.41
CA LEU A 409 25.37 34.63 -36.46
C LEU A 409 26.56 35.32 -35.80
N GLU A 410 27.46 34.52 -35.26
CA GLU A 410 28.64 35.00 -34.57
C GLU A 410 29.79 33.99 -34.68
N THR A 411 31.00 34.51 -34.82
CA THR A 411 32.26 33.78 -34.59
C THR A 411 33.01 34.51 -33.50
N LYS A 412 33.30 33.82 -32.40
CA LYS A 412 33.86 34.43 -31.18
C LYS A 412 35.11 33.69 -30.73
N ASP A 413 36.10 34.46 -30.27
CA ASP A 413 37.28 33.95 -29.58
C ASP A 413 36.99 33.99 -28.07
N PHE A 414 37.09 32.84 -27.41
CA PHE A 414 36.91 32.68 -25.98
C PHE A 414 38.28 32.46 -25.33
N ASP A 415 38.67 33.35 -24.41
CA ASP A 415 39.78 33.10 -23.50
C ASP A 415 39.27 32.23 -22.34
N VAL A 416 39.73 30.99 -22.27
CA VAL A 416 39.19 29.94 -21.38
C VAL A 416 40.32 29.32 -20.55
N SER A 417 39.98 28.42 -19.64
CA SER A 417 40.95 27.58 -18.92
C SER A 417 40.29 26.25 -18.62
N ILE A 418 40.36 25.33 -19.58
CA ILE A 418 39.72 24.01 -19.52
C ILE A 418 40.81 22.97 -19.37
N ALA A 419 40.92 22.34 -18.19
CA ALA A 419 41.85 21.24 -17.98
C ALA A 419 41.36 19.97 -18.72
N PRO A 420 42.24 19.00 -19.01
CA PRO A 420 41.83 17.72 -19.59
C PRO A 420 40.67 17.07 -18.81
N GLY A 421 39.59 16.71 -19.52
CA GLY A 421 38.37 16.13 -18.95
C GLY A 421 37.37 17.12 -18.38
N GLU A 422 37.72 18.41 -18.24
CA GLU A 422 36.78 19.42 -17.75
C GLU A 422 35.85 19.92 -18.86
N THR A 423 34.60 20.22 -18.49
CA THR A 423 33.64 20.90 -19.36
C THR A 423 33.60 22.40 -19.08
N LEU A 424 33.19 23.20 -20.07
CA LEU A 424 32.94 24.62 -19.93
C LEU A 424 31.83 25.08 -20.87
N GLU A 425 30.93 25.91 -20.36
CA GLU A 425 29.94 26.60 -21.18
C GLU A 425 30.52 27.87 -21.82
N LEU A 426 30.30 28.04 -23.11
CA LEU A 426 30.74 29.20 -23.90
C LEU A 426 29.53 30.03 -24.34
N GLU A 427 29.44 31.25 -23.81
CA GLU A 427 28.32 32.17 -24.06
C GLU A 427 28.57 33.12 -25.24
N PHE A 428 27.68 33.09 -26.22
CA PHE A 428 27.64 34.02 -27.35
C PHE A 428 26.84 35.28 -27.02
N ASP A 429 26.78 36.25 -27.93
CA ASP A 429 25.95 37.43 -27.78
C ASP A 429 24.45 37.09 -27.99
N VAL A 430 23.56 37.88 -27.40
CA VAL A 430 22.10 37.68 -27.50
C VAL A 430 21.64 37.66 -28.95
N VAL A 431 20.85 36.64 -29.31
CA VAL A 431 20.25 36.46 -30.63
C VAL A 431 18.74 36.60 -30.53
N THR A 432 18.13 37.26 -31.53
CA THR A 432 16.67 37.31 -31.68
C THR A 432 16.25 36.54 -32.93
N LEU A 433 15.35 35.59 -32.78
CA LEU A 433 14.79 34.79 -33.87
C LEU A 433 13.65 35.50 -34.59
N ASN A 434 13.55 35.25 -35.90
CA ASN A 434 12.51 35.80 -36.79
C ASN A 434 11.71 34.70 -37.51
N ALA A 435 11.89 33.43 -37.14
CA ALA A 435 11.30 32.27 -37.78
C ALA A 435 10.72 31.30 -36.73
N GLU A 436 9.70 30.53 -37.12
CA GLU A 436 8.99 29.58 -36.25
C GLU A 436 9.85 28.35 -35.90
N SER A 437 10.78 27.96 -36.78
CA SER A 437 11.79 26.94 -36.52
C SER A 437 13.13 27.33 -37.15
N THR A 438 14.23 27.04 -36.45
CA THR A 438 15.59 27.37 -36.86
C THR A 438 16.56 26.25 -36.50
N VAL A 439 17.39 25.83 -37.45
CA VAL A 439 18.50 24.90 -37.20
C VAL A 439 19.71 25.70 -36.73
N PHE A 440 20.12 25.51 -35.49
CA PHE A 440 21.36 26.04 -34.95
C PHE A 440 22.48 25.04 -35.16
N THR A 441 23.61 25.50 -35.69
CA THR A 441 24.84 24.72 -35.81
C THR A 441 25.93 25.45 -35.05
N ALA A 442 26.52 24.78 -34.07
CA ALA A 442 27.74 25.23 -33.42
C ALA A 442 28.94 24.46 -33.97
N GLU A 443 30.06 25.15 -34.11
CA GLU A 443 31.29 24.59 -34.67
C GLU A 443 32.51 25.18 -33.96
N VAL A 444 33.36 24.33 -33.39
CA VAL A 444 34.70 24.69 -32.89
C VAL A 444 35.63 24.76 -34.10
N LEU A 445 36.25 25.93 -34.30
CA LEU A 445 37.10 26.23 -35.44
C LEU A 445 38.59 26.12 -35.11
N LEU A 446 38.99 26.56 -33.92
CA LEU A 446 40.38 26.50 -33.46
C LEU A 446 40.47 26.24 -31.95
N VAL A 447 41.46 25.46 -31.56
CA VAL A 447 41.84 25.20 -30.16
C VAL A 447 43.26 25.70 -29.95
N ASN A 448 43.45 26.56 -28.94
CA ASN A 448 44.72 27.23 -28.66
C ASN A 448 45.34 27.96 -29.88
N GLY A 449 44.51 28.35 -30.86
CA GLY A 449 44.93 29.00 -32.10
C GLY A 449 45.38 28.07 -33.23
N PHE A 450 45.28 26.76 -33.05
CA PHE A 450 45.56 25.73 -34.05
C PHE A 450 44.28 24.96 -34.41
N GLU A 451 44.34 24.20 -35.51
CA GLU A 451 43.27 23.25 -35.85
C GLU A 451 43.24 22.14 -34.80
N ASP A 452 42.03 21.69 -34.46
CA ASP A 452 41.82 20.56 -33.54
C ASP A 452 42.39 19.26 -34.14
N ASP A 453 43.02 18.42 -33.32
CA ASP A 453 43.56 17.14 -33.75
C ASP A 453 42.44 16.14 -34.16
N ASP A 454 41.24 16.23 -33.56
CA ASP A 454 40.04 15.48 -33.94
C ASP A 454 38.90 16.40 -34.37
N THR A 455 38.96 16.85 -35.62
CA THR A 455 37.87 17.67 -36.19
C THR A 455 36.49 16.99 -36.28
N SER A 456 36.37 15.68 -36.01
CA SER A 456 35.10 14.96 -36.19
C SER A 456 34.06 15.25 -35.11
N ASN A 457 34.48 15.74 -33.95
CA ASN A 457 33.66 16.03 -32.77
C ASN A 457 33.38 17.54 -32.58
N ASN A 458 33.88 18.39 -33.48
CA ASN A 458 33.82 19.85 -33.38
C ASN A 458 32.46 20.48 -33.72
N ARG A 459 31.48 19.69 -34.18
CA ARG A 459 30.24 20.22 -34.74
C ARG A 459 29.01 19.55 -34.15
N ARG A 460 28.09 20.35 -33.61
CA ARG A 460 26.74 19.93 -33.23
C ARG A 460 25.68 20.76 -33.92
N SER A 461 24.47 20.22 -33.99
CA SER A 461 23.32 20.98 -34.46
C SER A 461 22.08 20.59 -33.69
N VAL A 462 21.23 21.57 -33.43
CA VAL A 462 19.92 21.42 -32.79
C VAL A 462 18.88 22.14 -33.63
N THR A 463 17.69 21.58 -33.73
CA THR A 463 16.56 22.26 -34.39
C THR A 463 15.67 22.82 -33.29
N THR A 464 15.58 24.14 -33.24
CA THR A 464 14.83 24.87 -32.22
C THR A 464 13.50 25.34 -32.78
N ALA A 465 12.45 25.28 -31.98
CA ALA A 465 11.14 25.87 -32.27
C ALA A 465 10.55 26.61 -31.06
N LEU A 466 9.66 27.57 -31.32
CA LEU A 466 8.82 28.15 -30.28
C LEU A 466 7.55 27.30 -30.15
N PRO A 467 7.29 26.66 -28.99
CA PRO A 467 6.08 25.87 -28.81
C PRO A 467 4.83 26.76 -28.84
N VAL A 468 3.71 26.17 -29.27
CA VAL A 468 2.42 26.86 -29.28
C VAL A 468 2.01 27.22 -27.85
N SER A 469 1.51 28.44 -27.66
CA SER A 469 1.01 28.92 -26.36
C SER A 469 -0.52 29.04 -26.38
N GLN A 470 -1.16 28.76 -25.24
CA GLN A 470 -2.62 28.77 -25.08
C GLN A 470 -3.04 29.57 -23.84
N THR A 471 -4.24 30.16 -23.89
CA THR A 471 -4.79 30.97 -22.79
C THR A 471 -5.59 30.14 -21.79
N LEU A 472 -5.62 30.56 -20.53
CA LEU A 472 -6.41 29.93 -19.47
C LEU A 472 -7.77 30.66 -19.23
N PRO A 473 -8.82 29.94 -18.78
CA PRO A 473 -8.87 28.48 -18.57
C PRO A 473 -8.81 27.72 -19.89
N TYR A 474 -8.16 26.56 -19.88
CA TYR A 474 -7.95 25.73 -21.06
C TYR A 474 -8.81 24.48 -21.00
N ALA A 475 -9.40 24.12 -22.14
CA ALA A 475 -10.00 22.82 -22.37
C ALA A 475 -9.52 22.32 -23.73
N TYR A 476 -9.09 21.06 -23.79
CA TYR A 476 -8.56 20.46 -25.01
C TYR A 476 -9.57 20.60 -26.18
N PRO A 477 -9.22 21.28 -27.28
CA PRO A 477 -10.17 21.60 -28.35
C PRO A 477 -10.38 20.44 -29.35
N GLY A 478 -9.77 19.28 -29.08
CA GLY A 478 -9.76 18.13 -29.99
C GLY A 478 -8.50 18.03 -30.85
N HIS A 479 -8.41 16.95 -31.63
CA HIS A 479 -7.24 16.56 -32.44
C HIS A 479 -7.03 17.44 -33.69
N VAL A 480 -6.91 18.75 -33.50
CA VAL A 480 -6.59 19.73 -34.55
C VAL A 480 -5.12 20.11 -34.51
N GLU A 481 -4.48 20.35 -35.66
CA GLU A 481 -3.05 20.71 -35.73
C GLU A 481 -2.70 21.97 -34.91
N ALA A 482 -3.67 22.88 -34.73
CA ALA A 482 -3.50 24.09 -33.92
C ALA A 482 -3.58 23.85 -32.39
N SER A 483 -3.77 22.61 -31.93
CA SER A 483 -3.92 22.31 -30.51
C SER A 483 -2.62 22.49 -29.73
N GLY A 484 -1.46 22.39 -30.40
CA GLY A 484 -0.12 22.54 -29.82
C GLY A 484 0.37 21.34 -28.99
N TRP A 485 -0.32 20.19 -29.09
CA TRP A 485 0.10 18.95 -28.44
C TRP A 485 1.13 18.21 -29.28
N GLU A 486 2.16 17.72 -28.61
CA GLU A 486 3.32 17.08 -29.22
C GLU A 486 3.62 15.74 -28.55
N TYR A 487 4.37 14.88 -29.25
CA TYR A 487 4.76 13.57 -28.74
C TYR A 487 6.29 13.51 -28.67
N ILE A 488 6.83 13.02 -27.56
CA ILE A 488 8.25 12.66 -27.46
C ILE A 488 8.30 11.16 -27.27
N ASN A 489 8.89 10.47 -28.24
CA ASN A 489 9.13 9.05 -28.17
C ASN A 489 10.59 8.74 -28.60
N GLY A 490 11.40 8.30 -27.65
CA GLY A 490 12.81 7.98 -27.86
C GLY A 490 13.05 6.66 -28.59
N ASP A 491 12.20 5.65 -28.38
CA ASP A 491 12.39 4.29 -28.92
C ASP A 491 11.80 4.10 -30.33
N GLN A 492 10.97 5.06 -30.78
CA GLN A 492 10.20 5.01 -32.03
C GLN A 492 9.18 3.85 -32.12
N GLY A 493 8.82 3.28 -30.97
CA GLY A 493 7.81 2.25 -30.76
C GLY A 493 6.38 2.79 -30.68
N PHE A 494 5.55 2.12 -29.89
CA PHE A 494 4.18 2.61 -29.63
C PHE A 494 4.24 3.87 -28.77
N THR A 495 3.34 4.81 -29.02
CA THR A 495 3.27 6.06 -28.27
C THR A 495 1.83 6.54 -28.17
N TRP A 496 1.60 7.68 -27.53
CA TRP A 496 0.29 8.32 -27.46
C TRP A 496 -0.26 8.62 -28.85
N THR A 497 -1.49 8.17 -29.11
CA THR A 497 -2.14 8.34 -30.40
C THR A 497 -3.55 8.91 -30.24
N PRO A 498 -3.96 9.85 -31.11
CA PRO A 498 -5.31 10.38 -31.11
C PRO A 498 -6.30 9.34 -31.64
N VAL A 499 -7.33 9.03 -30.86
CA VAL A 499 -8.38 8.05 -31.21
C VAL A 499 -9.77 8.62 -31.03
N ASN A 500 -10.74 7.94 -31.64
CA ASN A 500 -12.17 8.21 -31.48
C ASN A 500 -12.84 6.98 -30.84
N LEU A 501 -13.36 7.16 -29.64
CA LEU A 501 -14.05 6.13 -28.88
C LEU A 501 -15.56 6.21 -29.13
N GLN A 502 -16.22 5.06 -29.03
CA GLN A 502 -17.68 4.96 -29.01
C GLN A 502 -18.12 4.66 -27.57
N LEU A 503 -18.50 5.68 -26.82
CA LEU A 503 -18.90 5.59 -25.41
C LEU A 503 -20.39 5.85 -25.28
N ASP A 504 -21.15 4.90 -24.73
CA ASP A 504 -22.61 5.02 -24.52
C ASP A 504 -23.40 5.48 -25.78
N ASN A 505 -22.96 5.01 -26.95
CA ASN A 505 -23.46 5.37 -28.29
C ASN A 505 -23.13 6.80 -28.77
N ALA A 506 -22.23 7.52 -28.11
CA ALA A 506 -21.67 8.79 -28.55
C ALA A 506 -20.20 8.65 -28.97
N ARG A 507 -19.79 9.41 -29.99
CA ARG A 507 -18.40 9.48 -30.41
C ARG A 507 -17.67 10.51 -29.55
N GLN A 508 -16.57 10.12 -28.95
CA GLN A 508 -15.74 10.96 -28.07
C GLN A 508 -14.28 10.88 -28.53
N GLU A 509 -13.55 12.01 -28.49
CA GLU A 509 -12.12 12.04 -28.77
C GLU A 509 -11.32 11.70 -27.50
N ALA A 510 -10.27 10.91 -27.66
CA ALA A 510 -9.35 10.54 -26.58
C ALA A 510 -7.92 10.39 -27.13
N PHE A 511 -6.95 10.35 -26.23
CA PHE A 511 -5.61 9.82 -26.49
C PHE A 511 -5.52 8.39 -25.99
N LEU A 512 -4.88 7.53 -26.78
CA LEU A 512 -4.60 6.13 -26.47
C LEU A 512 -3.09 5.94 -26.41
N LEU A 513 -2.61 5.35 -25.31
CA LEU A 513 -1.36 4.63 -25.30
C LEU A 513 -1.65 3.13 -25.42
N ASN A 514 -1.16 2.49 -26.48
CA ASN A 514 -1.29 1.04 -26.63
C ASN A 514 -0.20 0.34 -25.81
N GLY A 515 -0.44 0.12 -24.52
CA GLY A 515 0.46 -0.65 -23.65
C GLY A 515 0.31 -2.17 -23.80
N PHE A 516 -0.80 -2.66 -24.37
CA PHE A 516 -1.07 -4.10 -24.49
C PHE A 516 -0.16 -4.79 -25.53
N ASP A 517 0.07 -4.14 -26.67
CA ASP A 517 0.96 -4.66 -27.72
C ASP A 517 2.41 -4.15 -27.59
N TYR A 518 2.70 -3.36 -26.56
CA TYR A 518 3.96 -2.63 -26.46
C TYR A 518 5.08 -3.49 -25.87
N ASN A 519 6.03 -3.86 -26.72
CA ASN A 519 7.10 -4.78 -26.36
C ASN A 519 8.37 -4.13 -25.75
N GLY A 520 8.33 -2.85 -25.35
CA GLY A 520 9.46 -2.13 -24.73
C GLY A 520 9.21 -1.80 -23.25
N GLN A 521 9.53 -2.70 -22.33
CA GLN A 521 9.31 -2.46 -20.90
C GLN A 521 10.25 -1.36 -20.38
N GLY A 522 9.71 -0.44 -19.57
CA GLY A 522 10.45 0.69 -19.02
C GLY A 522 10.56 1.89 -19.95
N GLU A 523 10.13 1.75 -21.21
CA GLU A 523 10.11 2.85 -22.19
C GLU A 523 9.16 3.97 -21.77
N LEU A 524 9.55 5.20 -22.11
CA LEU A 524 8.85 6.43 -21.76
C LEU A 524 8.21 7.08 -22.97
N ASP A 525 6.90 7.30 -22.92
CA ASP A 525 6.16 8.04 -23.94
C ASP A 525 5.50 9.28 -23.40
N TYR A 526 5.82 10.41 -24.02
CA TYR A 526 5.34 11.71 -23.59
C TYR A 526 4.26 12.21 -24.53
N LEU A 527 3.14 12.63 -23.97
CA LEU A 527 2.17 13.52 -24.60
C LEU A 527 2.29 14.89 -23.94
N VAL A 528 2.86 15.86 -24.66
CA VAL A 528 3.26 17.16 -24.12
C VAL A 528 2.28 18.24 -24.55
N SER A 529 1.82 19.04 -23.59
CA SER A 529 0.88 20.14 -23.79
C SER A 529 1.52 21.35 -24.50
N PRO A 530 0.69 22.32 -24.93
CA PRO A 530 1.12 23.70 -25.19
C PRO A 530 1.71 24.39 -23.95
N VAL A 531 2.27 25.59 -24.15
CA VAL A 531 2.71 26.47 -23.06
C VAL A 531 1.52 27.21 -22.44
N PHE A 532 1.49 27.27 -21.12
CA PHE A 532 0.51 27.99 -20.31
C PHE A 532 1.20 29.00 -19.37
N ASP A 533 0.58 30.17 -19.24
CA ASP A 533 1.00 31.22 -18.29
C ASP A 533 0.20 31.11 -16.98
N LEU A 534 0.87 30.73 -15.89
CA LEU A 534 0.35 30.63 -14.53
C LEU A 534 0.74 31.82 -13.64
N SER A 535 1.38 32.86 -14.18
CA SER A 535 1.95 33.97 -13.39
C SER A 535 0.92 34.74 -12.56
N GLY A 536 -0.35 34.75 -12.99
CA GLY A 536 -1.46 35.40 -12.31
C GLY A 536 -2.44 34.46 -11.59
N ILE A 537 -2.13 33.17 -11.47
CA ILE A 537 -3.09 32.15 -11.04
C ILE A 537 -2.60 31.46 -9.76
N PRO A 538 -3.26 31.67 -8.59
CA PRO A 538 -2.75 31.17 -7.32
C PRO A 538 -2.99 29.66 -7.12
N ASN A 539 -4.14 29.14 -7.58
CA ASN A 539 -4.55 27.74 -7.38
C ASN A 539 -4.92 27.05 -8.70
N PRO A 540 -4.01 26.96 -9.68
CA PRO A 540 -4.29 26.29 -10.94
C PRO A 540 -4.52 24.79 -10.70
N GLN A 541 -5.56 24.23 -11.34
CA GLN A 541 -5.90 22.82 -11.25
C GLN A 541 -5.95 22.21 -12.65
N LEU A 542 -5.14 21.18 -12.90
CA LEU A 542 -5.30 20.30 -14.05
C LEU A 542 -6.31 19.21 -13.71
N SER A 543 -7.19 18.91 -14.65
CA SER A 543 -8.10 17.76 -14.59
C SER A 543 -8.15 17.05 -15.94
N PHE A 544 -8.32 15.73 -15.91
CA PHE A 544 -8.49 14.90 -17.09
C PHE A 544 -9.28 13.64 -16.73
N ASP A 545 -9.87 12.98 -17.71
CA ASP A 545 -10.56 11.70 -17.50
C ASP A 545 -9.68 10.56 -17.97
N LEU A 546 -9.43 9.59 -17.09
CA LEU A 546 -8.61 8.40 -17.31
C LEU A 546 -9.49 7.16 -17.40
N ALA A 547 -9.20 6.24 -18.31
CA ALA A 547 -9.69 4.86 -18.23
C ALA A 547 -8.54 3.86 -18.38
N TYR A 548 -8.48 2.90 -17.46
CA TYR A 548 -7.45 1.86 -17.43
C TYR A 548 -7.97 0.60 -16.74
N SER A 549 -7.83 -0.55 -17.40
CA SER A 549 -8.03 -1.88 -16.82
C SER A 549 -6.69 -2.61 -16.86
N PRO A 550 -6.04 -2.86 -15.71
CA PRO A 550 -4.72 -3.47 -15.70
C PRO A 550 -4.76 -4.87 -16.32
N PHE A 551 -3.63 -5.35 -16.83
CA PHE A 551 -3.56 -6.75 -17.20
C PHE A 551 -3.75 -7.62 -15.94
N SER A 552 -4.40 -8.79 -16.03
CA SER A 552 -4.67 -9.66 -14.87
C SER A 552 -3.42 -10.37 -14.31
N ASN A 553 -2.28 -9.69 -14.29
CA ASN A 553 -1.04 -10.09 -13.63
C ASN A 553 -0.43 -8.83 -13.00
N SER A 554 -0.30 -8.80 -11.68
CA SER A 554 0.28 -7.66 -10.95
C SER A 554 1.76 -7.41 -11.28
N ALA A 555 2.43 -8.36 -11.95
CA ALA A 555 3.75 -8.14 -12.50
C ALA A 555 3.75 -7.22 -13.73
N PHE A 556 2.62 -7.03 -14.40
CA PHE A 556 2.51 -6.24 -15.62
C PHE A 556 1.59 -5.04 -15.39
N THR A 557 2.20 -3.88 -15.14
CA THR A 557 1.45 -2.69 -14.74
C THR A 557 1.99 -1.46 -15.45
N GLU A 558 1.09 -0.72 -16.08
CA GLU A 558 1.42 0.60 -16.59
C GLU A 558 1.59 1.58 -15.44
N THR A 559 2.45 2.57 -15.67
CA THR A 559 2.56 3.76 -14.84
C THR A 559 2.21 4.99 -15.67
N LEU A 560 1.44 5.91 -15.10
CA LEU A 560 1.19 7.22 -15.67
C LEU A 560 1.70 8.30 -14.71
N ILE A 561 2.55 9.17 -15.25
CA ILE A 561 3.11 10.33 -14.58
C ILE A 561 2.57 11.58 -15.28
N VAL A 562 2.20 12.61 -14.51
CA VAL A 562 1.97 13.94 -15.06
C VAL A 562 3.08 14.85 -14.56
N ALA A 563 4.06 15.09 -15.43
CA ALA A 563 5.21 15.92 -15.15
C ALA A 563 4.98 17.36 -15.65
N VAL A 564 5.64 18.31 -15.00
CA VAL A 564 5.52 19.73 -15.35
C VAL A 564 6.91 20.28 -15.67
N SER A 565 6.98 21.04 -16.76
CA SER A 565 8.16 21.78 -17.20
C SER A 565 7.90 23.26 -17.00
N THR A 566 8.92 24.01 -16.57
CA THR A 566 8.92 25.47 -16.49
C THR A 566 9.91 26.11 -17.48
N ASP A 567 10.46 25.32 -18.40
CA ASP A 567 11.47 25.70 -19.39
C ASP A 567 11.02 25.42 -20.83
N CYS A 568 9.70 25.55 -21.07
CA CYS A 568 9.07 25.32 -22.38
C CYS A 568 9.14 23.89 -22.91
N GLY A 569 9.31 22.92 -22.01
CA GLY A 569 9.26 21.49 -22.30
C GLY A 569 10.61 20.89 -22.65
N ASN A 570 11.71 21.56 -22.32
CA ASN A 570 13.05 20.99 -22.48
C ASN A 570 13.37 19.99 -21.38
N THR A 571 12.90 20.22 -20.15
CA THR A 571 13.08 19.30 -19.03
C THR A 571 11.76 19.00 -18.31
N PHE A 572 11.56 17.73 -17.96
CA PHE A 572 10.44 17.26 -17.15
C PHE A 572 10.99 16.48 -15.95
N ASN A 573 10.69 16.95 -14.73
CA ASN A 573 11.03 16.21 -13.53
C ASN A 573 9.98 15.13 -13.26
N LEU A 574 10.29 13.88 -13.62
CA LEU A 574 9.41 12.73 -13.39
C LEU A 574 9.41 12.26 -11.92
N LEU A 575 10.42 12.67 -11.15
CA LEU A 575 10.72 12.13 -9.84
C LEU A 575 9.81 12.72 -8.75
N THR A 576 9.60 14.03 -8.82
CA THR A 576 8.70 14.78 -7.93
C THR A 576 7.45 15.24 -8.67
N ALA A 577 7.04 14.49 -9.69
CA ALA A 577 5.87 14.82 -10.48
C ALA A 577 4.61 14.88 -9.60
N PRO A 578 3.74 15.89 -9.79
CA PRO A 578 2.53 16.08 -8.96
C PRO A 578 1.45 14.99 -9.17
N TYR A 579 1.66 14.08 -10.12
CA TYR A 579 0.85 12.88 -10.33
C TYR A 579 1.78 11.73 -10.72
N ASN A 580 1.68 10.62 -10.02
CA ASN A 580 2.38 9.38 -10.33
C ASN A 580 1.55 8.20 -9.80
N LYS A 581 0.89 7.47 -10.71
CA LYS A 581 0.05 6.33 -10.35
C LYS A 581 0.40 5.11 -11.22
N SER A 582 0.33 3.94 -10.62
CA SER A 582 0.57 2.66 -11.29
C SER A 582 -0.34 1.56 -10.75
N GLY A 583 -0.50 0.49 -11.53
CA GLY A 583 -1.23 -0.71 -11.13
C GLY A 583 -2.63 -0.41 -10.59
N ALA A 584 -2.94 -0.83 -9.36
CA ALA A 584 -4.25 -0.66 -8.74
C ALA A 584 -4.63 0.81 -8.50
N THR A 585 -3.67 1.70 -8.24
CA THR A 585 -3.94 3.12 -8.02
C THR A 585 -4.32 3.85 -9.31
N LEU A 586 -3.78 3.39 -10.45
CA LEU A 586 -4.11 3.87 -11.79
C LEU A 586 -5.41 3.26 -12.32
N ALA A 587 -5.75 2.04 -11.90
CA ALA A 587 -6.89 1.28 -12.40
C ALA A 587 -8.23 2.00 -12.14
N THR A 588 -9.06 2.05 -13.18
CA THR A 588 -10.48 2.46 -13.09
C THR A 588 -11.42 1.26 -13.11
N LEU A 589 -10.91 0.09 -13.50
CA LEU A 589 -11.62 -1.19 -13.55
C LEU A 589 -10.76 -2.32 -12.99
N GLY A 590 -11.39 -3.46 -12.69
CA GLY A 590 -10.67 -4.68 -12.37
C GLY A 590 -9.79 -5.16 -13.54
N GLY A 591 -8.82 -6.04 -13.25
CA GLY A 591 -7.88 -6.50 -14.25
C GLY A 591 -8.51 -7.39 -15.34
N SER A 592 -7.95 -7.31 -16.55
CA SER A 592 -8.38 -8.07 -17.74
C SER A 592 -7.22 -8.88 -18.34
N LEU A 593 -7.52 -10.09 -18.84
CA LEU A 593 -6.58 -10.88 -19.65
C LEU A 593 -6.56 -10.48 -21.14
N ASN A 594 -7.55 -9.68 -21.56
CA ASN A 594 -7.67 -9.21 -22.94
C ASN A 594 -7.30 -7.73 -23.03
N GLU A 595 -6.97 -7.29 -24.25
CA GLU A 595 -6.81 -5.89 -24.60
C GLU A 595 -8.04 -5.08 -24.15
N PHE A 596 -7.78 -3.99 -23.43
CA PHE A 596 -8.81 -3.14 -22.88
C PHE A 596 -9.26 -2.07 -23.87
N PHE A 597 -10.57 -1.98 -24.08
CA PHE A 597 -11.22 -0.92 -24.83
C PHE A 597 -12.41 -0.37 -24.01
N PRO A 598 -12.41 0.92 -23.64
CA PRO A 598 -13.54 1.53 -22.96
C PRO A 598 -14.73 1.67 -23.92
N SER A 599 -15.92 1.40 -23.38
CA SER A 599 -17.21 1.40 -24.09
C SER A 599 -18.31 2.21 -23.38
N SER A 600 -18.06 2.66 -22.14
CA SER A 600 -19.00 3.47 -21.35
C SER A 600 -18.29 4.61 -20.62
N GLU A 601 -18.97 5.73 -20.43
CA GLU A 601 -18.48 6.88 -19.65
C GLU A 601 -18.18 6.51 -18.19
N GLN A 602 -18.89 5.52 -17.63
CA GLN A 602 -18.66 5.05 -16.25
C GLN A 602 -17.30 4.37 -16.03
N GLN A 603 -16.60 4.00 -17.12
CA GLN A 603 -15.27 3.40 -17.05
C GLN A 603 -14.15 4.43 -16.92
N PHE A 604 -14.50 5.72 -17.07
CA PHE A 604 -13.58 6.84 -16.89
C PHE A 604 -13.70 7.40 -15.47
N ARG A 605 -12.54 7.70 -14.88
CA ARG A 605 -12.42 8.39 -13.60
C ARG A 605 -11.76 9.74 -13.85
N LYS A 606 -12.28 10.80 -13.23
CA LYS A 606 -11.65 12.11 -13.29
C LYS A 606 -10.41 12.12 -12.39
N GLU A 607 -9.27 12.43 -12.96
CA GLU A 607 -8.02 12.64 -12.25
C GLU A 607 -7.77 14.14 -12.07
N LEU A 608 -7.21 14.49 -10.92
CA LEU A 608 -6.94 15.87 -10.52
C LEU A 608 -5.45 16.03 -10.26
N VAL A 609 -4.87 17.16 -10.63
CA VAL A 609 -3.48 17.51 -10.33
C VAL A 609 -3.41 18.94 -9.85
N ASN A 610 -2.93 19.13 -8.62
CA ASN A 610 -2.68 20.45 -8.06
C ASN A 610 -1.41 21.06 -8.68
N LEU A 611 -1.57 22.19 -9.38
CA LEU A 611 -0.46 22.90 -10.02
C LEU A 611 0.01 24.13 -9.22
N SER A 612 -0.45 24.31 -7.98
CA SER A 612 -0.15 25.51 -7.16
C SER A 612 1.35 25.69 -6.90
N ALA A 613 2.15 24.63 -6.93
CA ALA A 613 3.62 24.72 -6.84
C ALA A 613 4.26 25.47 -8.02
N TYR A 614 3.55 25.58 -9.15
CA TYR A 614 3.98 26.26 -10.37
C TYR A 614 3.25 27.60 -10.58
N ALA A 615 2.46 28.05 -9.60
CA ALA A 615 1.88 29.39 -9.60
C ALA A 615 3.00 30.44 -9.68
N GLY A 616 2.82 31.47 -10.52
CA GLY A 616 3.85 32.49 -10.74
C GLY A 616 4.74 32.25 -11.97
N GLN A 617 4.70 31.07 -12.59
CA GLN A 617 5.49 30.73 -13.78
C GLN A 617 4.72 31.02 -15.07
N ASP A 618 5.38 31.54 -16.11
CA ASP A 618 4.76 31.95 -17.39
C ASP A 618 5.02 30.98 -18.56
N ASN A 619 5.91 30.01 -18.36
CA ASN A 619 6.41 29.09 -19.39
C ASN A 619 6.11 27.61 -19.07
N VAL A 620 4.90 27.34 -18.58
CA VAL A 620 4.54 26.02 -18.03
C VAL A 620 4.04 25.08 -19.12
N ARG A 621 4.64 23.89 -19.24
CA ARG A 621 4.11 22.77 -20.03
C ARG A 621 3.88 21.55 -19.15
N ILE A 622 2.94 20.72 -19.55
CA ILE A 622 2.51 19.52 -18.83
C ILE A 622 2.73 18.33 -19.76
N ALA A 623 3.39 17.29 -19.29
CA ALA A 623 3.56 16.04 -20.02
C ALA A 623 2.83 14.91 -19.31
N PHE A 624 2.00 14.18 -20.06
CA PHE A 624 1.52 12.87 -19.67
C PHE A 624 2.54 11.85 -20.12
N VAL A 625 3.24 11.25 -19.16
CA VAL A 625 4.36 10.33 -19.40
C VAL A 625 3.94 8.95 -18.96
N SER A 626 3.91 8.00 -19.87
CA SER A 626 3.69 6.60 -19.53
C SER A 626 4.99 5.84 -19.40
N ILE A 627 5.03 4.89 -18.47
CA ILE A 627 6.08 3.89 -18.37
C ILE A 627 5.47 2.53 -18.69
N ASN A 628 5.90 1.93 -19.78
CA ASN A 628 5.37 0.64 -20.21
C ASN A 628 5.78 -0.47 -19.24
N GLY A 629 4.81 -1.23 -18.76
CA GLY A 629 5.02 -2.37 -17.88
C GLY A 629 4.48 -3.67 -18.44
N TYR A 630 4.31 -3.78 -19.77
CA TYR A 630 3.59 -4.87 -20.45
C TYR A 630 2.13 -4.98 -20.01
N GLY A 631 1.55 -3.87 -19.56
CA GLY A 631 0.22 -3.85 -18.96
C GLY A 631 -0.87 -3.85 -20.01
N ASN A 632 -1.65 -2.77 -20.06
CA ASN A 632 -2.81 -2.67 -20.94
C ASN A 632 -2.99 -1.21 -21.38
N ASN A 633 -3.94 -0.97 -22.26
CA ASN A 633 -4.14 0.34 -22.86
C ASN A 633 -4.57 1.41 -21.85
N ILE A 634 -3.95 2.59 -21.91
CA ILE A 634 -4.35 3.79 -21.16
C ILE A 634 -5.09 4.74 -22.09
N TYR A 635 -6.24 5.26 -21.63
CA TYR A 635 -7.02 6.26 -22.34
C TYR A 635 -7.15 7.55 -21.54
N LEU A 636 -6.90 8.69 -22.19
CA LEU A 636 -7.06 10.03 -21.62
C LEU A 636 -8.03 10.87 -22.46
N LYS A 637 -8.94 11.60 -21.81
CA LYS A 637 -9.81 12.58 -22.48
C LYS A 637 -10.14 13.76 -21.56
N ASN A 638 -10.85 14.76 -22.09
CA ASN A 638 -11.35 15.89 -21.31
C ASN A 638 -10.27 16.64 -20.48
N ILE A 639 -9.07 16.78 -21.06
CA ILE A 639 -7.95 17.49 -20.42
C ILE A 639 -8.29 18.98 -20.31
N ALA A 640 -8.23 19.53 -19.10
CA ALA A 640 -8.54 20.93 -18.82
C ALA A 640 -7.67 21.51 -17.69
N ILE A 641 -7.34 22.79 -17.80
CA ILE A 641 -6.64 23.56 -16.77
C ILE A 641 -7.53 24.71 -16.32
N ASN A 642 -7.96 24.65 -15.07
CA ASN A 642 -8.79 25.67 -14.43
C ASN A 642 -7.91 26.67 -13.67
N THR A 643 -8.40 27.91 -13.56
CA THR A 643 -7.73 29.00 -12.84
C THR A 643 -7.94 28.95 -11.32
N GLU A 644 -8.75 28.00 -10.86
CA GLU A 644 -9.05 27.74 -9.46
C GLU A 644 -9.36 26.25 -9.26
N GLU A 645 -9.41 25.81 -8.01
CA GLU A 645 -9.80 24.45 -7.65
C GLU A 645 -11.32 24.27 -7.87
N THR A 646 -11.69 23.64 -8.98
CA THR A 646 -13.09 23.40 -9.36
C THR A 646 -13.60 22.07 -8.83
N TYR A 647 -12.74 21.05 -8.83
CA TYR A 647 -13.08 19.68 -8.48
C TYR A 647 -12.34 19.25 -7.22
N ARG A 648 -13.01 18.49 -6.36
CA ARG A 648 -12.41 17.93 -5.15
C ARG A 648 -12.99 16.55 -4.83
N TYR A 649 -12.09 15.62 -4.51
CA TYR A 649 -12.42 14.38 -3.83
C TYR A 649 -12.32 14.63 -2.32
N GLN A 650 -13.40 14.41 -1.59
CA GLN A 650 -13.40 14.63 -0.15
C GLN A 650 -14.39 13.66 0.52
N LEU A 651 -13.90 12.96 1.53
CA LEU A 651 -14.70 12.08 2.37
C LEU A 651 -14.67 12.59 3.80
N GLY A 652 -15.76 12.36 4.53
CA GLY A 652 -15.85 12.57 5.96
C GLY A 652 -16.37 11.34 6.68
N ILE A 653 -15.99 11.17 7.94
CA ILE A 653 -16.55 10.14 8.82
C ILE A 653 -17.65 10.81 9.64
N ASN A 654 -18.91 10.45 9.39
CA ASN A 654 -20.04 11.07 10.07
C ASN A 654 -20.22 10.52 11.49
N GLU A 655 -20.32 9.21 11.64
CA GLU A 655 -20.50 8.55 12.94
C GLU A 655 -20.11 7.07 12.91
N VAL A 656 -19.88 6.51 14.10
CA VAL A 656 -19.86 5.06 14.32
C VAL A 656 -21.28 4.61 14.65
N THR A 657 -21.90 3.86 13.75
CA THR A 657 -23.29 3.39 13.91
C THR A 657 -23.39 2.12 14.76
N GLN A 658 -22.34 1.29 14.74
CA GLN A 658 -22.20 0.07 15.53
C GLN A 658 -20.70 -0.14 15.85
N PRO A 659 -20.35 -0.71 17.01
CA PRO A 659 -21.25 -1.08 18.09
C PRO A 659 -21.77 0.13 18.87
N LEU A 660 -22.63 -0.11 19.88
CA LEU A 660 -22.94 0.92 20.88
C LEU A 660 -21.73 1.19 21.78
N PRO A 661 -21.70 2.30 22.53
CA PRO A 661 -20.52 2.70 23.32
C PRO A 661 -20.07 1.74 24.42
N VAL A 662 -20.91 0.78 24.82
CA VAL A 662 -20.55 -0.24 25.81
C VAL A 662 -20.90 -1.60 25.24
N VAL A 663 -19.94 -2.53 25.21
CA VAL A 663 -20.09 -3.86 24.61
C VAL A 663 -19.60 -4.95 25.55
N ASN A 664 -19.96 -6.20 25.29
CA ASN A 664 -19.59 -7.34 26.13
C ASN A 664 -18.32 -8.09 25.70
N GLY A 665 -17.63 -7.64 24.66
CA GLY A 665 -16.42 -8.28 24.11
C GLY A 665 -16.67 -9.21 22.93
N ASP A 666 -17.92 -9.48 22.55
CA ASP A 666 -18.25 -10.32 21.38
C ASP A 666 -18.25 -9.55 20.05
N GLN A 667 -18.02 -8.23 20.08
CA GLN A 667 -17.94 -7.41 18.88
C GLN A 667 -16.72 -7.80 18.05
N ILE A 668 -16.93 -7.89 16.74
CA ILE A 668 -15.89 -8.24 15.76
C ILE A 668 -15.78 -7.21 14.63
N LEU A 669 -16.75 -6.30 14.53
CA LEU A 669 -16.86 -5.31 13.47
C LEU A 669 -17.38 -3.98 14.01
N ASP A 670 -16.76 -2.89 13.58
CA ASP A 670 -17.30 -1.54 13.69
C ASP A 670 -17.92 -1.14 12.36
N LYS A 671 -19.07 -0.49 12.42
CA LYS A 671 -19.81 -0.03 11.25
C LYS A 671 -19.86 1.49 11.23
N LEU A 672 -19.13 2.08 10.29
CA LEU A 672 -19.02 3.52 10.14
C LEU A 672 -19.96 4.03 9.05
N SER A 673 -20.42 5.27 9.19
CA SER A 673 -21.06 6.05 8.12
C SER A 673 -20.04 7.01 7.52
N ILE A 674 -19.80 6.88 6.22
CA ILE A 674 -18.86 7.70 5.45
C ILE A 674 -19.65 8.57 4.47
N ASP A 675 -19.38 9.88 4.51
CA ASP A 675 -20.02 10.87 3.67
C ASP A 675 -19.07 11.36 2.57
N ASN A 676 -19.56 11.49 1.35
CA ASN A 676 -18.83 12.21 0.30
C ASN A 676 -19.17 13.70 0.35
N THR A 677 -18.29 14.47 1.00
CA THR A 677 -18.39 15.94 1.12
C THR A 677 -17.76 16.68 -0.07
N GLY A 678 -17.16 15.92 -0.99
CA GLY A 678 -16.62 16.39 -2.25
C GLY A 678 -17.70 16.67 -3.30
N ASN A 679 -17.27 17.04 -4.50
CA ASN A 679 -18.16 17.29 -5.63
C ASN A 679 -17.98 16.29 -6.79
N LEU A 680 -17.20 15.23 -6.57
CA LEU A 680 -16.99 14.12 -7.49
C LEU A 680 -17.40 12.79 -6.86
N PRO A 681 -17.90 11.82 -7.65
CA PRO A 681 -18.24 10.49 -7.14
C PRO A 681 -16.98 9.70 -6.74
N VAL A 682 -17.03 9.03 -5.60
CA VAL A 682 -15.95 8.18 -5.07
C VAL A 682 -16.33 6.71 -5.23
N SER A 683 -15.39 5.90 -5.71
CA SER A 683 -15.57 4.46 -5.88
C SER A 683 -14.58 3.59 -5.12
N SER A 684 -13.53 4.21 -4.59
CA SER A 684 -12.55 3.56 -3.73
C SER A 684 -11.96 4.51 -2.70
N PHE A 685 -11.58 4.00 -1.54
CA PHE A 685 -10.89 4.73 -0.47
C PHE A 685 -10.35 3.74 0.57
N TYR A 686 -9.41 4.19 1.40
CA TYR A 686 -8.97 3.44 2.56
C TYR A 686 -9.70 3.91 3.81
N VAL A 687 -9.94 2.96 4.72
CA VAL A 687 -10.29 3.28 6.10
C VAL A 687 -9.38 2.48 7.03
N SER A 688 -8.82 3.17 8.01
CA SER A 688 -8.00 2.58 9.07
C SER A 688 -8.58 2.91 10.43
N ASN A 689 -8.23 2.11 11.44
CA ASN A 689 -8.44 2.45 12.83
C ASN A 689 -7.15 2.28 13.64
N SER A 690 -7.05 3.01 14.73
CA SER A 690 -6.06 2.76 15.78
C SER A 690 -6.78 2.66 17.12
N ILE A 691 -6.35 1.73 17.96
CA ILE A 691 -6.97 1.44 19.26
C ILE A 691 -5.93 1.67 20.33
N ASN A 692 -6.20 2.58 21.27
CA ASN A 692 -5.28 2.93 22.36
C ASN A 692 -3.86 3.30 21.84
N GLY A 693 -3.79 3.93 20.66
CA GLY A 693 -2.55 4.31 19.97
C GLY A 693 -1.86 3.20 19.16
N LEU A 694 -2.40 1.98 19.12
CA LEU A 694 -1.91 0.90 18.25
C LEU A 694 -2.63 0.96 16.90
N VAL A 695 -1.86 1.18 15.83
CA VAL A 695 -2.37 1.30 14.47
C VAL A 695 -2.65 -0.09 13.89
N ASN A 696 -3.88 -0.32 13.42
CA ASN A 696 -4.24 -1.51 12.66
C ASN A 696 -4.05 -1.30 11.16
N GLU A 697 -4.08 -2.40 10.39
CA GLU A 697 -3.97 -2.33 8.94
C GLU A 697 -5.13 -1.56 8.28
N SER A 698 -4.79 -0.72 7.31
CA SER A 698 -5.76 -0.01 6.49
C SER A 698 -6.52 -0.98 5.58
N SER A 699 -7.85 -0.89 5.58
CA SER A 699 -8.73 -1.66 4.71
C SER A 699 -9.07 -0.86 3.45
N LEU A 700 -8.84 -1.45 2.27
CA LEU A 700 -9.26 -0.86 1.00
C LEU A 700 -10.73 -1.19 0.71
N PHE A 701 -11.55 -0.16 0.61
CA PHE A 701 -12.90 -0.25 0.09
C PHE A 701 -12.88 0.10 -1.40
N ASN A 702 -13.38 -0.79 -2.25
CA ASN A 702 -13.40 -0.62 -3.70
C ASN A 702 -14.74 -1.05 -4.30
N ALA A 703 -14.96 -0.71 -5.57
CA ALA A 703 -16.22 -0.98 -6.28
C ALA A 703 -17.48 -0.41 -5.57
N ILE A 704 -17.30 0.68 -4.82
CA ILE A 704 -18.40 1.44 -4.22
C ILE A 704 -18.92 2.45 -5.25
N THR A 705 -20.17 2.89 -5.12
CA THR A 705 -20.69 4.04 -5.86
C THR A 705 -21.19 5.05 -4.85
N LEU A 706 -20.33 6.01 -4.51
CA LEU A 706 -20.63 7.07 -3.54
C LEU A 706 -20.67 8.42 -4.26
N ASP A 707 -21.86 8.80 -4.71
CA ASP A 707 -22.10 10.10 -5.36
C ASP A 707 -21.81 11.27 -4.42
N ALA A 708 -21.61 12.46 -4.98
CA ALA A 708 -21.40 13.68 -4.20
C ALA A 708 -22.60 13.96 -3.28
N ASN A 709 -22.33 14.26 -2.00
CA ASN A 709 -23.31 14.42 -0.92
C ASN A 709 -24.13 13.16 -0.59
N ALA A 710 -23.68 11.98 -1.00
CA ALA A 710 -24.24 10.71 -0.56
C ALA A 710 -23.41 10.13 0.61
N SER A 711 -24.01 9.16 1.31
CA SER A 711 -23.39 8.43 2.41
C SER A 711 -23.39 6.94 2.11
N THR A 712 -22.38 6.23 2.60
CA THR A 712 -22.32 4.76 2.60
C THR A 712 -21.90 4.26 3.97
N SER A 713 -22.16 2.99 4.23
CA SER A 713 -21.66 2.33 5.43
C SER A 713 -20.54 1.35 5.10
N VAL A 714 -19.54 1.30 5.97
CA VAL A 714 -18.37 0.41 5.85
C VAL A 714 -18.16 -0.34 7.16
N ASP A 715 -17.76 -1.61 7.05
CA ASP A 715 -17.49 -2.48 8.18
C ASP A 715 -15.97 -2.65 8.34
N LEU A 716 -15.43 -2.37 9.53
CA LEU A 716 -14.03 -2.54 9.89
C LEU A 716 -13.88 -3.61 10.96
N ALA A 717 -12.91 -4.50 10.82
CA ALA A 717 -12.58 -5.44 11.89
C ALA A 717 -12.10 -4.69 13.13
N ASN A 718 -12.69 -5.00 14.29
CA ASN A 718 -12.28 -4.45 15.56
C ASN A 718 -12.49 -5.45 16.72
N GLY A 719 -11.67 -5.33 17.75
CA GLY A 719 -11.79 -6.00 19.04
C GLY A 719 -11.28 -5.05 20.11
N PHE A 720 -12.03 -4.91 21.20
CA PHE A 720 -11.68 -4.01 22.30
C PHE A 720 -10.97 -4.78 23.41
N ASP A 721 -10.13 -4.07 24.16
CA ASP A 721 -9.59 -4.58 25.42
C ASP A 721 -10.60 -4.37 26.56
N PRO A 722 -10.59 -5.20 27.63
CA PRO A 722 -11.44 -4.97 28.79
C PRO A 722 -11.26 -3.57 29.38
N GLY A 723 -12.36 -2.83 29.58
CA GLY A 723 -12.35 -1.45 30.06
C GLY A 723 -12.49 -0.41 28.94
N LEU A 724 -11.98 0.80 29.17
CA LEU A 724 -12.07 1.94 28.25
C LEU A 724 -11.08 1.79 27.08
N ASN A 725 -11.57 2.03 25.87
CA ASN A 725 -10.83 2.00 24.61
C ASN A 725 -11.03 3.30 23.86
N GLU A 726 -9.94 3.94 23.48
CA GLU A 726 -9.92 5.05 22.54
C GLU A 726 -9.71 4.50 21.13
N VAL A 727 -10.62 4.81 20.21
CA VAL A 727 -10.54 4.37 18.82
C VAL A 727 -10.52 5.59 17.90
N VAL A 728 -9.45 5.73 17.12
CA VAL A 728 -9.33 6.78 16.09
C VAL A 728 -9.53 6.13 14.74
N TYR A 729 -10.58 6.53 14.03
CA TYR A 729 -10.86 6.12 12.66
C TYR A 729 -10.38 7.19 11.69
N GLN A 730 -9.84 6.77 10.56
CA GLN A 730 -9.35 7.68 9.52
C GLN A 730 -9.79 7.20 8.15
N VAL A 731 -10.31 8.11 7.33
CA VAL A 731 -10.65 7.86 5.92
C VAL A 731 -9.65 8.56 5.01
N SER A 732 -9.09 7.85 4.05
CA SER A 732 -8.04 8.38 3.18
C SER A 732 -8.08 7.94 1.73
N SER A 733 -7.40 8.73 0.89
CA SER A 733 -7.13 8.45 -0.53
C SER A 733 -8.38 8.10 -1.36
N PRO A 734 -9.44 8.95 -1.36
CA PRO A 734 -10.59 8.77 -2.23
C PRO A 734 -10.14 8.69 -3.69
N ASN A 735 -10.46 7.59 -4.35
CA ASN A 735 -10.05 7.28 -5.73
C ASN A 735 -8.53 7.36 -5.95
N PHE A 736 -7.75 7.13 -4.89
CA PHE A 736 -6.30 7.31 -4.86
C PHE A 736 -5.86 8.71 -5.28
N ASP A 737 -6.71 9.73 -5.08
CA ASP A 737 -6.36 11.12 -5.36
C ASP A 737 -5.15 11.53 -4.51
N GLN A 738 -4.10 11.98 -5.18
CA GLN A 738 -2.83 12.36 -4.55
C GLN A 738 -2.83 13.80 -4.03
N ASN A 739 -3.90 14.57 -4.28
CA ASN A 739 -4.07 15.92 -3.73
C ASN A 739 -4.74 15.88 -2.35
N PHE A 740 -5.13 14.69 -1.88
CA PHE A 740 -5.81 14.49 -0.63
C PHE A 740 -4.88 14.76 0.57
N GLY A 741 -5.33 15.57 1.53
CA GLY A 741 -4.60 15.87 2.77
C GLY A 741 -4.59 14.68 3.74
N ALA A 742 -4.45 14.94 5.04
CA ALA A 742 -4.43 13.91 6.09
C ALA A 742 -5.76 13.14 6.25
N GLY A 743 -6.77 13.44 5.44
CA GLY A 743 -8.10 12.86 5.55
C GLY A 743 -8.94 13.44 6.68
N ASP A 744 -10.10 12.82 6.85
CA ASP A 744 -10.99 13.10 7.98
C ASP A 744 -10.79 12.01 9.04
N GLU A 745 -10.85 12.43 10.30
CA GLU A 745 -10.62 11.56 11.45
C GLU A 745 -11.77 11.70 12.44
N LEU A 746 -12.19 10.56 13.00
CA LEU A 746 -13.18 10.50 14.05
C LEU A 746 -12.60 9.73 15.23
N THR A 747 -12.52 10.37 16.39
CA THR A 747 -12.18 9.69 17.64
C THR A 747 -13.46 9.29 18.37
N SER A 748 -13.54 8.05 18.84
CA SER A 748 -14.65 7.54 19.64
C SER A 748 -14.13 6.71 20.80
N TYR A 749 -14.83 6.75 21.93
CA TYR A 749 -14.53 6.01 23.13
C TYR A 749 -15.57 4.90 23.37
N PHE A 750 -15.08 3.70 23.65
CA PHE A 750 -15.91 2.52 23.92
C PHE A 750 -15.46 1.84 25.21
N ILE A 751 -16.40 1.22 25.93
CA ILE A 751 -16.10 0.39 27.09
C ILE A 751 -16.46 -1.07 26.80
N GLN A 752 -15.50 -1.96 26.93
CA GLN A 752 -15.79 -3.40 27.00
C GLN A 752 -16.05 -3.80 28.45
N ASP A 753 -17.25 -4.30 28.73
CA ASP A 753 -17.69 -4.77 30.04
C ASP A 753 -18.55 -6.03 29.91
N ASP A 754 -18.17 -7.10 30.62
CA ASP A 754 -18.86 -8.39 30.66
C ASP A 754 -19.63 -8.62 31.97
N SER A 755 -19.82 -7.57 32.79
CA SER A 755 -20.56 -7.63 34.04
C SER A 755 -22.02 -8.07 33.84
N LYS A 756 -22.55 -8.82 34.82
CA LYS A 756 -23.90 -9.39 34.74
C LYS A 756 -24.72 -9.14 36.00
N ILE A 757 -26.01 -8.87 35.82
CA ILE A 757 -26.99 -8.73 36.90
C ILE A 757 -28.10 -9.79 36.80
N LEU A 758 -28.53 -10.32 37.96
CA LEU A 758 -29.60 -11.31 38.05
C LEU A 758 -30.98 -10.66 37.83
N VAL A 759 -31.89 -11.33 37.14
CA VAL A 759 -33.27 -10.87 36.96
C VAL A 759 -34.24 -11.55 37.94
N PRO A 760 -35.31 -10.87 38.40
CA PRO A 760 -35.57 -9.42 38.28
C PRO A 760 -34.60 -8.60 39.16
N TRP A 761 -34.51 -7.28 38.95
CA TRP A 761 -33.63 -6.40 39.72
C TRP A 761 -34.23 -5.01 39.90
N ARG A 762 -33.70 -4.23 40.85
CA ARG A 762 -33.95 -2.80 41.00
C ARG A 762 -32.64 -2.06 41.27
N GLN A 763 -32.54 -0.81 40.81
CA GLN A 763 -31.41 0.09 40.97
C GLN A 763 -31.91 1.46 41.39
N ASP A 764 -31.61 1.84 42.63
CA ASP A 764 -31.99 3.11 43.30
C ASP A 764 -30.79 4.05 43.50
N PHE A 765 -29.58 3.64 43.08
CA PHE A 765 -28.32 4.41 43.18
C PHE A 765 -27.90 4.87 44.59
N ASP A 766 -28.64 4.51 45.64
CA ASP A 766 -28.36 4.83 47.05
C ASP A 766 -27.04 4.27 47.55
N SER A 767 -26.67 3.11 47.03
CA SER A 767 -25.39 2.45 47.31
C SER A 767 -24.27 2.84 46.34
N GLY A 768 -24.55 3.75 45.39
CA GLY A 768 -23.64 4.18 44.33
C GLY A 768 -23.99 3.59 42.97
N LEU A 769 -23.07 3.74 42.02
CA LEU A 769 -23.27 3.32 40.62
C LEU A 769 -23.23 1.79 40.44
N GLY A 770 -22.54 1.07 41.33
CA GLY A 770 -22.33 -0.38 41.19
C GLY A 770 -21.56 -0.70 39.90
N ASP A 771 -22.07 -1.66 39.13
CA ASP A 771 -21.53 -2.08 37.83
C ASP A 771 -22.17 -1.31 36.65
N TRP A 772 -23.01 -0.30 36.91
CA TRP A 772 -23.51 0.56 35.84
C TRP A 772 -22.39 1.43 35.28
N ILE A 773 -22.44 1.67 33.97
CA ILE A 773 -21.39 2.40 33.25
C ILE A 773 -21.95 3.71 32.76
N SER A 774 -21.19 4.79 32.96
CA SER A 774 -21.47 6.06 32.32
C SER A 774 -20.34 6.46 31.39
N ILE A 775 -20.68 6.90 30.17
CA ILE A 775 -19.71 7.24 29.14
C ILE A 775 -20.19 8.41 28.28
N ASN A 776 -19.23 9.22 27.83
CA ASN A 776 -19.36 10.16 26.72
C ASN A 776 -18.47 9.66 25.57
N PRO A 777 -19.04 9.11 24.49
CA PRO A 777 -18.27 8.45 23.44
C PRO A 777 -17.41 9.41 22.61
N GLU A 778 -17.71 10.70 22.56
CA GLU A 778 -17.01 11.63 21.67
C GLU A 778 -15.71 12.19 22.26
N ASN A 779 -15.64 12.36 23.59
CA ASN A 779 -14.51 13.05 24.23
C ASN A 779 -14.09 12.47 25.60
N ASP A 780 -14.71 11.37 26.05
CA ASP A 780 -14.51 10.81 27.40
C ASP A 780 -14.73 11.84 28.53
N PHE A 781 -15.62 12.80 28.29
CA PHE A 781 -16.03 13.75 29.31
C PHE A 781 -16.89 13.08 30.38
N SER A 782 -16.95 13.72 31.55
CA SER A 782 -17.88 13.31 32.59
C SER A 782 -19.31 13.29 32.05
N SER A 783 -19.96 12.15 32.23
CA SER A 783 -21.33 11.90 31.76
C SER A 783 -22.29 11.92 32.96
N TRP A 784 -23.11 10.89 33.16
CA TRP A 784 -23.99 10.79 34.32
C TRP A 784 -23.20 10.61 35.62
N GLN A 785 -23.54 11.40 36.63
CA GLN A 785 -22.88 11.42 37.93
C GLN A 785 -23.88 11.16 39.05
N LEU A 786 -23.39 10.68 40.19
CA LEU A 786 -24.19 10.57 41.41
C LEU A 786 -24.36 11.96 42.02
N ASN A 787 -25.62 12.37 42.24
CA ASN A 787 -25.94 13.56 43.02
C ASN A 787 -26.30 13.17 44.46
N PRO A 788 -25.38 13.29 45.43
CA PRO A 788 -25.68 12.97 46.82
C PRO A 788 -26.65 14.00 47.40
N SER A 789 -27.78 13.55 47.93
CA SER A 789 -28.76 14.47 48.51
C SER A 789 -28.18 15.16 49.77
N SER A 790 -28.19 16.49 49.77
CA SER A 790 -27.66 17.29 50.88
C SER A 790 -28.68 17.38 52.04
N GLY A 791 -28.98 16.26 52.72
CA GLY A 791 -29.91 16.32 53.84
C GLY A 791 -30.41 15.02 54.44
N GLY A 792 -29.55 14.25 55.11
CA GLY A 792 -29.86 13.42 56.30
C GLY A 792 -30.98 12.35 56.25
N ASN A 793 -31.74 12.20 55.16
CA ASN A 793 -32.89 11.28 55.06
C ASN A 793 -33.35 11.03 53.60
N SER A 794 -32.50 11.17 52.58
CA SER A 794 -32.90 11.11 51.17
C SER A 794 -31.94 10.30 50.29
N SER A 795 -32.50 9.67 49.26
CA SER A 795 -31.85 8.81 48.28
C SER A 795 -30.84 9.57 47.41
N ASN A 796 -29.86 8.84 46.86
CA ASN A 796 -29.01 9.33 45.78
C ASN A 796 -29.77 9.17 44.45
N GLN A 797 -29.48 10.03 43.49
CA GLN A 797 -30.02 9.91 42.13
C GLN A 797 -28.93 10.20 41.10
N MET A 798 -29.11 9.73 39.87
CA MET A 798 -28.23 10.09 38.77
C MET A 798 -28.60 11.48 38.26
N VAL A 799 -27.58 12.33 38.04
CA VAL A 799 -27.72 13.63 37.39
C VAL A 799 -26.83 13.68 36.15
N LEU A 800 -27.33 14.31 35.10
CA LEU A 800 -26.52 14.77 33.98
C LEU A 800 -26.61 16.30 33.93
N ASP A 801 -25.44 16.95 33.98
CA ASP A 801 -25.24 18.39 33.94
C ASP A 801 -24.10 18.75 32.96
N ASP A 802 -23.85 20.06 32.79
CA ASP A 802 -22.75 20.61 31.97
C ASP A 802 -22.64 19.99 30.55
N MET A 803 -23.78 19.81 29.89
CA MET A 803 -23.87 19.12 28.61
C MET A 803 -23.27 19.96 27.46
N VAL A 804 -22.48 19.33 26.59
CA VAL A 804 -21.82 19.98 25.44
C VAL A 804 -22.56 19.67 24.14
N SER A 805 -22.74 20.67 23.27
CA SER A 805 -23.34 20.48 21.94
C SER A 805 -22.57 19.44 21.12
N ASN A 806 -23.30 18.64 20.33
CA ASN A 806 -22.79 17.55 19.48
C ASN A 806 -22.22 16.32 20.22
N ASN A 807 -22.25 16.31 21.55
CA ASN A 807 -21.91 15.12 22.33
C ASN A 807 -23.14 14.24 22.60
N SER A 808 -22.90 13.01 23.04
CA SER A 808 -23.93 12.13 23.58
C SER A 808 -23.52 11.58 24.95
N TYR A 809 -24.50 11.36 25.82
CA TYR A 809 -24.27 10.92 27.19
C TYR A 809 -25.07 9.67 27.48
N TRP A 810 -24.37 8.65 27.97
CA TRP A 810 -24.92 7.31 28.13
C TRP A 810 -24.79 6.85 29.57
N LEU A 811 -25.85 6.23 30.08
CA LEU A 811 -25.85 5.42 31.29
C LEU A 811 -26.34 4.02 30.92
N VAL A 812 -25.54 3.01 31.24
CA VAL A 812 -25.68 1.66 30.70
C VAL A 812 -25.73 0.63 31.83
N SER A 813 -26.67 -0.31 31.76
CA SER A 813 -26.81 -1.39 32.74
C SER A 813 -25.75 -2.48 32.54
N PRO A 814 -25.47 -3.30 33.58
CA PRO A 814 -24.88 -4.62 33.38
C PRO A 814 -25.73 -5.48 32.43
N GLU A 815 -25.13 -6.52 31.84
CA GLU A 815 -25.84 -7.48 31.01
C GLU A 815 -26.80 -8.33 31.88
N PHE A 816 -27.98 -8.67 31.38
CA PHE A 816 -28.89 -9.60 32.04
C PHE A 816 -29.61 -10.52 31.06
N SER A 817 -30.04 -11.67 31.56
CA SER A 817 -30.69 -12.70 30.74
C SER A 817 -32.19 -12.71 30.95
N LEU A 818 -32.94 -12.64 29.85
CA LEU A 818 -34.38 -12.88 29.78
C LEU A 818 -34.72 -14.24 29.15
N ALA A 819 -33.73 -15.13 29.00
CA ALA A 819 -33.84 -16.44 28.35
C ALA A 819 -35.00 -17.30 28.89
N GLU A 820 -35.23 -17.23 30.20
CA GLU A 820 -36.20 -18.07 30.91
C GLU A 820 -37.60 -17.45 31.04
N THR A 821 -37.81 -16.22 30.56
CA THR A 821 -39.12 -15.54 30.62
C THR A 821 -39.72 -15.32 29.24
N GLY A 822 -41.05 -15.30 29.17
CA GLY A 822 -41.80 -14.89 27.98
C GLY A 822 -42.29 -13.44 28.04
N ARG A 823 -42.07 -12.74 29.17
CA ARG A 823 -42.56 -11.38 29.42
C ARG A 823 -41.59 -10.60 30.30
N ALA A 824 -41.44 -9.31 30.01
CA ALA A 824 -40.64 -8.42 30.83
C ALA A 824 -41.14 -6.97 30.71
N GLY A 825 -41.00 -6.22 31.79
CA GLY A 825 -41.37 -4.81 31.88
C GLY A 825 -40.36 -4.04 32.70
N LEU A 826 -40.07 -2.81 32.30
CA LEU A 826 -39.14 -1.91 32.96
C LEU A 826 -39.90 -0.69 33.48
N PHE A 827 -39.57 -0.28 34.71
CA PHE A 827 -39.99 0.99 35.31
C PHE A 827 -38.77 1.83 35.62
N PHE A 828 -38.87 3.14 35.45
CA PHE A 828 -37.83 4.08 35.88
C PHE A 828 -38.42 5.49 36.08
N ASP A 829 -37.81 6.24 36.98
CA ASP A 829 -38.17 7.62 37.28
C ASP A 829 -37.19 8.57 36.64
N TRP A 830 -37.70 9.58 35.94
CA TRP A 830 -36.89 10.60 35.32
C TRP A 830 -37.53 11.97 35.46
N GLY A 831 -36.69 13.00 35.45
CA GLY A 831 -37.09 14.40 35.44
C GLY A 831 -36.02 15.27 34.79
N GLY A 832 -36.40 16.49 34.46
CA GLY A 832 -35.49 17.44 33.81
C GLY A 832 -35.90 18.88 34.06
N THR A 833 -34.94 19.79 33.96
CA THR A 833 -35.16 21.23 34.13
C THR A 833 -34.21 22.02 33.25
N GLY A 834 -34.66 23.19 32.77
CA GLY A 834 -33.83 24.09 31.97
C GLY A 834 -33.91 23.87 30.45
N PHE A 835 -34.78 22.98 29.96
CA PHE A 835 -34.96 22.76 28.52
C PHE A 835 -35.83 23.87 27.90
N SER A 836 -35.31 24.59 26.91
CA SER A 836 -36.03 25.69 26.28
C SER A 836 -37.09 25.22 25.28
N SER A 837 -38.00 26.10 24.85
CA SER A 837 -39.00 25.79 23.82
C SER A 837 -38.40 25.49 22.44
N GLY A 838 -37.13 25.85 22.22
CA GLY A 838 -36.36 25.55 21.01
C GLY A 838 -35.41 24.36 21.18
N SER A 839 -35.47 23.68 22.32
CA SER A 839 -34.61 22.54 22.62
C SER A 839 -34.84 21.40 21.64
N GLN A 840 -33.73 20.84 21.13
CA GLN A 840 -33.72 19.62 20.32
C GLN A 840 -33.20 18.42 21.10
N THR A 841 -32.79 18.62 22.36
CA THR A 841 -32.27 17.56 23.22
C THR A 841 -33.28 16.43 23.33
N SER A 842 -32.83 15.20 23.18
CA SER A 842 -33.66 14.02 23.39
C SER A 842 -33.04 13.08 24.42
N PHE A 843 -33.90 12.46 25.22
CA PHE A 843 -33.59 11.43 26.20
C PHE A 843 -34.33 10.15 25.81
N SER A 844 -33.59 9.06 25.64
CA SER A 844 -34.10 7.81 25.10
C SER A 844 -33.63 6.59 25.86
N LEU A 845 -34.45 5.53 25.83
CA LEU A 845 -34.09 4.19 26.27
C LEU A 845 -33.89 3.29 25.05
N ILE A 846 -32.65 2.85 24.87
CA ILE A 846 -32.24 1.88 23.87
C ILE A 846 -32.00 0.54 24.56
N VAL A 847 -32.45 -0.55 23.94
CA VAL A 847 -32.26 -1.91 24.44
C VAL A 847 -31.50 -2.73 23.41
N SER A 848 -30.43 -3.38 23.86
CA SER A 848 -29.65 -4.33 23.08
C SER A 848 -30.01 -5.75 23.48
N LYS A 849 -29.95 -6.68 22.53
CA LYS A 849 -30.12 -8.13 22.73
C LYS A 849 -28.84 -8.94 22.54
N ASP A 850 -27.77 -8.28 22.12
CA ASP A 850 -26.50 -8.86 21.68
C ASP A 850 -25.31 -8.25 22.44
N GLY A 851 -25.54 -7.85 23.69
CA GLY A 851 -24.49 -7.34 24.57
C GLY A 851 -23.93 -5.97 24.18
N GLY A 852 -24.60 -5.23 23.27
CA GLY A 852 -24.22 -3.89 22.84
C GLY A 852 -23.78 -3.74 21.39
N GLN A 853 -23.83 -4.80 20.59
CA GLN A 853 -23.48 -4.68 19.16
C GLN A 853 -24.53 -3.88 18.40
N THR A 854 -25.81 -4.13 18.69
CA THR A 854 -26.94 -3.39 18.12
C THR A 854 -27.91 -2.94 19.20
N GLY A 855 -28.68 -1.90 18.91
CA GLY A 855 -29.68 -1.34 19.83
C GLY A 855 -30.98 -0.96 19.13
N GLN A 856 -32.08 -1.10 19.84
CA GLN A 856 -33.41 -0.63 19.42
C GLN A 856 -33.93 0.39 20.42
N SER A 857 -34.30 1.59 19.95
CA SER A 857 -34.97 2.60 20.78
C SER A 857 -36.41 2.17 21.06
N LEU A 858 -36.80 2.09 22.34
CA LEU A 858 -38.14 1.71 22.78
C LEU A 858 -38.93 2.87 23.38
N TRP A 859 -38.24 3.90 23.83
CA TRP A 859 -38.83 5.07 24.45
C TRP A 859 -37.96 6.30 24.20
N GLU A 860 -38.57 7.44 23.93
CA GLU A 860 -37.88 8.70 23.72
C GLU A 860 -38.78 9.88 24.12
N MET A 861 -38.18 10.87 24.75
CA MET A 861 -38.75 12.18 25.03
C MET A 861 -37.79 13.26 24.56
N SER A 862 -38.31 14.39 24.07
CA SER A 862 -37.46 15.44 23.52
C SER A 862 -37.98 16.85 23.74
N GLY A 863 -37.07 17.81 23.64
CA GLY A 863 -37.31 19.24 23.72
C GLY A 863 -37.88 19.69 25.06
N GLU A 864 -38.78 20.68 25.02
CA GLU A 864 -39.41 21.26 26.23
C GLU A 864 -40.17 20.24 27.09
N ALA A 865 -40.60 19.12 26.49
CA ALA A 865 -41.30 18.06 27.20
C ALA A 865 -40.42 17.29 28.21
N LEU A 866 -39.11 17.51 28.18
CA LEU A 866 -38.19 17.01 29.20
C LEU A 866 -38.28 17.78 30.53
N ASN A 867 -38.92 18.95 30.57
CA ASN A 867 -39.14 19.66 31.83
C ASN A 867 -40.22 18.97 32.67
N LYS A 868 -39.78 18.24 33.68
CA LYS A 868 -40.63 17.45 34.58
C LYS A 868 -39.93 17.30 35.93
N ASP A 869 -40.65 17.49 37.03
CA ASP A 869 -40.13 17.13 38.36
C ASP A 869 -39.93 15.61 38.41
N ILE A 870 -38.76 15.16 38.90
CA ILE A 870 -38.54 13.74 39.16
C ILE A 870 -39.38 13.31 40.37
N ASP A 871 -40.10 12.20 40.23
CA ASP A 871 -40.79 11.57 41.35
C ASP A 871 -39.81 10.64 42.04
N ALA A 872 -39.38 10.96 43.26
CA ALA A 872 -38.41 10.17 44.03
C ALA A 872 -39.10 9.12 44.92
N SER A 873 -40.30 8.66 44.54
CA SER A 873 -41.03 7.64 45.28
C SER A 873 -40.65 6.24 44.80
N ASP A 874 -40.49 5.28 45.71
CA ASP A 874 -40.24 3.87 45.36
C ASP A 874 -41.47 3.16 44.74
N ASP A 875 -42.54 3.88 44.39
CA ASP A 875 -43.75 3.32 43.79
C ASP A 875 -43.62 3.29 42.25
N PRO A 876 -43.37 2.12 41.63
CA PRO A 876 -43.15 2.04 40.19
C PRO A 876 -44.37 2.44 39.36
N THR A 877 -45.58 2.46 39.93
CA THR A 877 -46.80 2.87 39.20
C THR A 877 -46.84 4.37 38.88
N LEU A 878 -45.97 5.16 39.52
CA LEU A 878 -45.81 6.58 39.25
C LEU A 878 -44.69 6.87 38.23
N GLY A 879 -43.86 5.86 37.93
CA GLY A 879 -42.75 5.93 37.00
C GLY A 879 -43.12 5.67 35.53
N THR A 880 -42.10 5.65 34.68
CA THR A 880 -42.25 5.38 33.24
C THR A 880 -42.17 3.88 32.97
N PHE A 881 -43.25 3.30 32.42
CA PHE A 881 -43.28 1.89 32.00
C PHE A 881 -42.82 1.71 30.56
N VAL A 882 -41.92 0.74 30.34
CA VAL A 882 -41.52 0.25 29.00
C VAL A 882 -41.68 -1.27 28.93
N ASN A 883 -42.36 -1.73 27.88
CA ASN A 883 -42.55 -3.15 27.62
C ASN A 883 -41.31 -3.74 26.93
N LEU A 884 -40.77 -4.84 27.47
CA LEU A 884 -39.56 -5.52 26.96
C LEU A 884 -39.86 -6.91 26.37
N ASN A 885 -41.12 -7.22 26.03
CA ASN A 885 -41.53 -8.52 25.53
C ASN A 885 -40.77 -8.94 24.24
N ASP A 886 -40.38 -7.98 23.40
CA ASP A 886 -39.61 -8.24 22.18
C ASP A 886 -38.18 -8.75 22.45
N PHE A 887 -37.70 -8.61 23.69
CA PHE A 887 -36.39 -9.08 24.17
C PHE A 887 -36.52 -10.30 25.09
N ALA A 888 -37.74 -10.79 25.30
CA ALA A 888 -37.95 -12.02 26.04
C ALA A 888 -37.27 -13.19 25.31
N ARG A 889 -36.68 -14.11 26.08
CA ARG A 889 -35.86 -15.23 25.60
C ARG A 889 -34.46 -14.89 25.09
N GLU A 890 -34.03 -13.63 25.18
CA GLU A 890 -32.66 -13.24 24.83
C GLU A 890 -31.72 -13.37 26.05
N GLU A 891 -30.47 -13.80 25.83
CA GLU A 891 -29.50 -14.06 26.91
C GLU A 891 -28.64 -12.85 27.29
N LYS A 892 -28.44 -11.91 26.35
CA LYS A 892 -27.45 -10.82 26.44
C LYS A 892 -28.13 -9.45 26.36
N VAL A 893 -29.14 -9.24 27.19
CA VAL A 893 -29.92 -8.01 27.18
C VAL A 893 -29.21 -6.92 27.96
N ARG A 894 -29.17 -5.69 27.42
CA ARG A 894 -28.55 -4.53 28.07
C ARG A 894 -29.35 -3.26 27.79
N LEU A 895 -29.50 -2.40 28.80
CA LEU A 895 -30.23 -1.13 28.71
C LEU A 895 -29.27 0.04 28.57
N TYR A 896 -29.64 1.00 27.74
CA TYR A 896 -28.88 2.22 27.45
C TYR A 896 -29.80 3.42 27.57
N PHE A 897 -29.57 4.26 28.57
CA PHE A 897 -30.19 5.56 28.71
C PHE A 897 -29.31 6.58 28.00
N LYS A 898 -29.76 7.11 26.86
CA LYS A 898 -29.00 7.99 25.97
C LYS A 898 -29.60 9.39 25.95
N VAL A 899 -28.75 10.40 26.11
CA VAL A 899 -29.05 11.81 25.84
C VAL A 899 -28.25 12.29 24.62
N ASN A 900 -28.88 12.96 23.66
CA ASN A 900 -28.23 13.52 22.46
C ASN A 900 -28.97 14.75 21.90
N ASN A 901 -28.54 15.25 20.73
CA ASN A 901 -29.10 16.42 20.02
C ASN A 901 -29.09 17.71 20.87
N LEU A 902 -28.01 17.88 21.62
CA LEU A 902 -27.88 18.89 22.67
C LEU A 902 -27.74 20.31 22.13
N ASN A 903 -28.57 21.22 22.63
CA ASN A 903 -28.48 22.65 22.34
C ASN A 903 -28.78 23.56 23.55
N ASP A 904 -29.04 23.00 24.74
CA ASP A 904 -29.18 23.73 26.00
C ASP A 904 -28.17 23.18 27.04
N SER A 905 -26.98 23.81 27.13
CA SER A 905 -25.87 23.30 27.95
C SER A 905 -26.12 23.30 29.45
N ASP A 906 -26.96 24.23 29.93
CA ASP A 906 -27.21 24.46 31.36
C ASP A 906 -28.41 23.64 31.88
N ALA A 907 -29.05 22.84 31.02
CA ALA A 907 -30.16 21.98 31.41
C ALA A 907 -29.66 20.81 32.26
N LEU A 908 -30.55 20.26 33.10
CA LEU A 908 -30.26 19.12 33.96
C LEU A 908 -31.24 17.99 33.68
N LEU A 909 -30.75 16.76 33.68
CA LEU A 909 -31.56 15.54 33.67
C LEU A 909 -31.28 14.70 34.91
N PHE A 910 -32.32 14.08 35.42
CA PHE A 910 -32.29 13.20 36.57
C PHE A 910 -32.88 11.85 36.22
N LEU A 911 -32.30 10.77 36.75
CA LEU A 911 -32.76 9.40 36.59
C LEU A 911 -32.60 8.64 37.91
N ASP A 912 -33.63 7.90 38.30
CA ASP A 912 -33.67 7.12 39.54
C ASP A 912 -34.61 5.90 39.43
N ASN A 913 -34.60 5.03 40.44
CA ASN A 913 -35.57 3.95 40.67
C ASN A 913 -35.82 3.02 39.47
N ILE A 914 -34.76 2.52 38.84
CA ILE A 914 -34.88 1.64 37.68
C ILE A 914 -35.20 0.21 38.14
N SER A 915 -36.33 -0.35 37.74
CA SER A 915 -36.78 -1.68 38.19
C SER A 915 -37.25 -2.56 37.03
N LEU A 916 -36.66 -3.76 36.94
CA LEU A 916 -37.04 -4.79 35.97
C LEU A 916 -38.00 -5.81 36.62
N TYR A 917 -39.12 -6.09 35.96
CA TYR A 917 -40.10 -7.10 36.33
C TYR A 917 -40.18 -8.19 35.25
N LEU A 918 -40.35 -9.45 35.65
CA LEU A 918 -40.63 -10.57 34.73
C LEU A 918 -42.13 -10.67 34.38
N SER A 919 -42.79 -9.51 34.23
CA SER A 919 -44.18 -9.35 33.84
C SER A 919 -44.33 -8.09 33.00
N ASP A 920 -45.32 -8.08 32.10
CA ASP A 920 -45.65 -6.96 31.23
C ASP A 920 -46.83 -6.12 31.76
N ASP A 921 -47.06 -6.17 33.07
CA ASP A 921 -48.12 -5.42 33.75
C ASP A 921 -47.66 -3.97 33.99
N PRO A 922 -48.29 -2.96 33.36
CA PRO A 922 -47.93 -1.56 33.56
C PRO A 922 -48.34 -1.02 34.93
N ASP A 923 -49.21 -1.72 35.67
CA ASP A 923 -49.75 -1.30 36.96
C ASP A 923 -49.48 -2.37 38.06
N PRO A 924 -48.22 -2.75 38.33
CA PRO A 924 -47.90 -3.84 39.23
C PRO A 924 -48.30 -3.52 40.68
N VAL A 925 -48.85 -4.49 41.38
CA VAL A 925 -49.16 -4.32 42.81
C VAL A 925 -47.91 -4.61 43.65
N VAL A 926 -47.30 -3.55 44.17
CA VAL A 926 -46.08 -3.65 44.98
C VAL A 926 -46.44 -3.64 46.48
N PRO A 927 -46.16 -4.72 47.23
CA PRO A 927 -46.33 -4.72 48.69
C PRO A 927 -45.23 -3.88 49.38
N GLU A 928 -45.44 -3.53 50.65
CA GLU A 928 -44.40 -2.90 51.47
C GLU A 928 -43.13 -3.76 51.53
N LEU A 929 -41.97 -3.14 51.78
CA LEU A 929 -40.67 -3.82 51.84
C LEU A 929 -40.70 -5.01 52.83
N ASN A 930 -40.13 -6.14 52.39
CA ASN A 930 -40.13 -7.44 53.04
C ASN A 930 -41.52 -8.06 53.29
N GLN A 931 -42.55 -7.65 52.53
CA GLN A 931 -43.89 -8.26 52.56
C GLN A 931 -44.26 -8.98 51.27
N SER A 932 -45.30 -9.81 51.37
CA SER A 932 -45.98 -10.43 50.23
C SER A 932 -47.49 -10.23 50.29
N LEU A 933 -48.11 -10.08 49.12
CA LEU A 933 -49.53 -9.85 48.95
C LEU A 933 -50.16 -10.89 48.01
N VAL A 934 -51.33 -11.40 48.37
CA VAL A 934 -52.11 -12.35 47.55
C VAL A 934 -53.39 -11.65 47.07
N TYR A 935 -53.56 -11.49 45.76
CA TYR A 935 -54.68 -10.76 45.17
C TYR A 935 -55.05 -11.25 43.75
N PRO A 936 -56.28 -10.99 43.25
CA PRO A 936 -57.44 -10.68 44.07
C PRO A 936 -57.75 -11.87 44.99
N ASN A 937 -58.22 -11.56 46.18
CA ASN A 937 -58.60 -12.57 47.16
C ASN A 937 -59.92 -12.14 47.83
N PRO A 938 -61.07 -12.73 47.44
CA PRO A 938 -61.20 -13.98 46.68
C PRO A 938 -60.81 -13.93 45.19
N ALA A 939 -60.29 -15.03 44.68
CA ALA A 939 -59.92 -15.25 43.27
C ALA A 939 -61.03 -15.96 42.51
N ILE A 940 -61.25 -15.60 41.24
CA ILE A 940 -62.26 -16.24 40.36
C ILE A 940 -61.57 -17.20 39.39
N ASP A 941 -60.65 -16.71 38.57
CA ASP A 941 -59.95 -17.52 37.57
C ASP A 941 -58.44 -17.57 37.83
N ASN A 942 -57.81 -16.42 38.04
CA ASN A 942 -56.40 -16.30 38.39
C ASN A 942 -56.22 -15.49 39.68
N PHE A 943 -55.10 -15.73 40.36
CA PHE A 943 -54.61 -14.88 41.44
C PHE A 943 -53.10 -14.72 41.33
N HIS A 944 -52.59 -13.75 42.06
CA HIS A 944 -51.22 -13.29 42.03
C HIS A 944 -50.65 -13.32 43.44
N ILE A 945 -49.36 -13.60 43.54
CA ILE A 945 -48.58 -13.43 44.75
C ILE A 945 -47.42 -12.50 44.42
N SER A 946 -47.48 -11.28 44.93
CA SER A 946 -46.43 -10.27 44.74
C SER A 946 -45.49 -10.20 45.92
N PHE A 947 -44.23 -9.93 45.61
CA PHE A 947 -43.11 -9.86 46.53
C PHE A 947 -42.42 -8.51 46.37
N ASN A 948 -41.98 -7.94 47.48
CA ASN A 948 -41.05 -6.81 47.52
C ASN A 948 -40.02 -7.13 48.60
N LEU A 949 -38.98 -7.88 48.26
CA LEU A 949 -37.95 -8.31 49.20
C LEU A 949 -36.76 -7.35 49.18
N GLU A 950 -36.05 -7.27 50.30
CA GLU A 950 -34.82 -6.46 50.42
C GLU A 950 -33.62 -7.09 49.68
N ASN A 951 -33.56 -8.43 49.65
CA ASN A 951 -32.49 -9.20 49.01
C ASN A 951 -33.10 -10.36 48.22
N TYR A 952 -32.37 -10.86 47.21
CA TYR A 952 -32.71 -12.08 46.48
C TYR A 952 -32.92 -13.27 47.43
N GLN A 953 -34.04 -13.97 47.26
CA GLN A 953 -34.29 -15.22 47.99
C GLN A 953 -34.99 -16.24 47.11
N ASP A 954 -34.64 -17.51 47.30
CA ASP A 954 -35.43 -18.62 46.78
C ASP A 954 -36.74 -18.72 47.58
N VAL A 955 -37.86 -18.52 46.90
CA VAL A 955 -39.18 -18.54 47.54
C VAL A 955 -39.93 -19.81 47.18
N LYS A 956 -40.23 -20.62 48.20
CA LYS A 956 -41.13 -21.77 48.09
C LYS A 956 -42.56 -21.39 48.48
N ILE A 957 -43.50 -21.62 47.57
CA ILE A 957 -44.93 -21.38 47.77
C ILE A 957 -45.64 -22.72 47.82
N GLU A 958 -46.28 -23.01 48.95
CA GLU A 958 -47.01 -24.26 49.21
C GLU A 958 -48.47 -23.95 49.53
N PHE A 959 -49.40 -24.60 48.84
CA PHE A 959 -50.83 -24.43 49.03
C PHE A 959 -51.39 -25.63 49.80
N PHE A 960 -52.05 -25.39 50.93
CA PHE A 960 -52.69 -26.42 51.75
C PHE A 960 -54.20 -26.25 51.79
N SER A 961 -54.95 -27.34 51.67
CA SER A 961 -56.39 -27.32 51.97
C SER A 961 -56.63 -27.13 53.47
N LEU A 962 -57.86 -26.79 53.86
CA LEU A 962 -58.24 -26.71 55.29
C LEU A 962 -58.06 -28.03 56.06
N ALA A 963 -57.99 -29.17 55.36
CA ALA A 963 -57.69 -30.46 55.94
C ALA A 963 -56.18 -30.71 56.17
N GLY A 964 -55.32 -29.75 55.80
CA GLY A 964 -53.86 -29.84 55.91
C GLY A 964 -53.17 -30.61 54.78
N GLN A 965 -53.91 -30.99 53.73
CA GLN A 965 -53.33 -31.67 52.57
C GLN A 965 -52.68 -30.65 51.63
N LYS A 966 -51.42 -30.88 51.24
CA LYS A 966 -50.71 -30.08 50.23
C LYS A 966 -51.37 -30.28 48.86
N ALA A 967 -51.93 -29.21 48.30
CA ALA A 967 -52.64 -29.20 47.02
C ALA A 967 -51.66 -28.94 45.85
N TYR A 968 -50.74 -28.00 46.03
CA TYR A 968 -49.75 -27.62 45.02
C TYR A 968 -48.54 -27.00 45.73
N ASP A 969 -47.35 -27.13 45.16
CA ASP A 969 -46.19 -26.34 45.56
C ASP A 969 -45.29 -26.02 44.37
N VAL A 970 -44.63 -24.87 44.46
CA VAL A 970 -43.67 -24.38 43.47
C VAL A 970 -42.56 -23.63 44.20
N SER A 971 -41.36 -23.65 43.64
CA SER A 971 -40.23 -22.84 44.14
C SER A 971 -39.80 -21.92 43.01
N PHE A 972 -39.60 -20.65 43.33
CA PHE A 972 -39.06 -19.66 42.42
C PHE A 972 -37.69 -19.22 42.94
N PRO A 973 -36.61 -19.42 42.17
CA PRO A 973 -35.33 -18.90 42.55
C PRO A 973 -35.27 -17.39 42.39
N ASN A 974 -34.34 -16.73 43.09
CA ASN A 974 -34.01 -15.31 42.90
C ASN A 974 -35.21 -14.34 42.95
N THR A 975 -36.20 -14.58 43.80
CA THR A 975 -37.32 -13.64 43.96
C THR A 975 -36.83 -12.34 44.63
N LEU A 976 -37.19 -11.19 44.07
CA LEU A 976 -36.93 -9.86 44.63
C LEU A 976 -38.21 -9.02 44.65
N ASN A 977 -38.51 -8.33 43.54
CA ASN A 977 -39.68 -7.49 43.29
C ASN A 977 -40.60 -8.15 42.23
N GLN A 978 -41.04 -9.40 42.46
CA GLN A 978 -41.75 -10.18 41.44
C GLN A 978 -43.20 -10.48 41.81
N THR A 979 -44.05 -10.53 40.78
CA THR A 979 -45.42 -11.05 40.84
C THR A 979 -45.50 -12.40 40.14
N TYR A 980 -45.95 -13.44 40.87
CA TYR A 980 -46.21 -14.76 40.29
C TYR A 980 -47.71 -15.00 40.13
N THR A 981 -48.12 -15.43 38.94
CA THR A 981 -49.53 -15.66 38.60
C THR A 981 -49.87 -17.15 38.66
N PHE A 982 -51.01 -17.46 39.27
CA PHE A 982 -51.52 -18.81 39.45
C PHE A 982 -52.95 -18.91 38.94
N GLY A 983 -53.22 -19.91 38.11
CA GLY A 983 -54.57 -20.20 37.64
C GLY A 983 -55.33 -21.18 38.53
N LYS A 984 -56.66 -21.05 38.57
CA LYS A 984 -57.60 -21.95 39.25
C LYS A 984 -57.39 -23.42 38.90
N MET A 985 -56.89 -23.72 37.70
CA MET A 985 -56.56 -25.08 37.28
C MET A 985 -55.55 -25.80 38.19
N HIS A 986 -54.71 -25.07 38.92
CA HIS A 986 -53.70 -25.64 39.83
C HIS A 986 -54.27 -26.04 41.19
N LEU A 987 -55.35 -25.40 41.66
CA LEU A 987 -55.87 -25.56 43.03
C LEU A 987 -57.33 -26.02 43.10
N GLY A 988 -58.16 -25.70 42.10
CA GLY A 988 -59.61 -25.88 42.13
C GLY A 988 -60.34 -24.84 43.01
N THR A 989 -61.68 -24.93 43.07
CA THR A 989 -62.51 -24.09 43.95
C THR A 989 -62.35 -24.54 45.42
N GLY A 990 -62.04 -23.62 46.33
CA GLY A 990 -61.89 -23.92 47.74
C GLY A 990 -61.23 -22.82 48.57
N LEU A 991 -61.10 -23.08 49.87
CA LEU A 991 -60.33 -22.25 50.79
C LEU A 991 -58.98 -22.91 51.06
N PHE A 992 -57.90 -22.18 50.81
CA PHE A 992 -56.52 -22.63 50.94
C PHE A 992 -55.73 -21.77 51.94
N VAL A 993 -54.76 -22.40 52.57
CA VAL A 993 -53.70 -21.76 53.34
C VAL A 993 -52.45 -21.76 52.46
N VAL A 994 -51.98 -20.58 52.08
CA VAL A 994 -50.76 -20.39 51.29
C VAL A 994 -49.60 -20.16 52.24
N LYS A 995 -48.67 -21.10 52.29
CA LYS A 995 -47.44 -21.01 53.05
C LYS A 995 -46.32 -20.60 52.10
N ILE A 996 -45.71 -19.46 52.38
CA ILE A 996 -44.61 -18.88 51.61
C ILE A 996 -43.37 -18.96 52.49
N THR A 997 -42.33 -19.63 52.03
CA THR A 997 -41.08 -19.82 52.77
C THR A 997 -39.94 -19.26 51.93
N GLY A 998 -39.28 -18.22 52.42
CA GLY A 998 -37.98 -17.76 51.92
C GLY A 998 -36.86 -18.26 52.82
N GLU A 999 -35.63 -17.82 52.56
CA GLU A 999 -34.47 -18.21 53.37
C GLU A 999 -34.59 -17.71 54.82
N ASN A 1000 -35.09 -16.48 54.97
CA ASN A 1000 -35.11 -15.78 56.26
C ASN A 1000 -36.53 -15.51 56.79
N PHE A 1001 -37.58 -15.97 56.10
CA PHE A 1001 -38.95 -15.74 56.51
C PHE A 1001 -39.89 -16.92 56.20
N MET A 1002 -40.96 -17.02 56.99
CA MET A 1002 -42.10 -17.89 56.70
C MET A 1002 -43.39 -17.12 56.92
N LEU A 1003 -44.18 -16.97 55.86
CA LEU A 1003 -45.46 -16.26 55.88
C LEU A 1003 -46.58 -17.24 55.59
N THR A 1004 -47.73 -17.02 56.22
CA THR A 1004 -48.96 -17.77 55.95
C THR A 1004 -50.08 -16.80 55.59
N LYS A 1005 -50.68 -16.99 54.41
CA LYS A 1005 -51.77 -16.17 53.90
C LYS A 1005 -53.00 -17.05 53.65
N LYS A 1006 -54.19 -16.47 53.77
CA LYS A 1006 -55.46 -17.12 53.43
C LYS A 1006 -55.75 -16.85 51.96
N LEU A 1007 -56.19 -17.85 51.18
CA LEU A 1007 -56.62 -17.70 49.79
C LEU A 1007 -57.99 -18.35 49.58
N VAL A 1008 -58.97 -17.60 49.06
CA VAL A 1008 -60.27 -18.12 48.63
C VAL A 1008 -60.29 -18.17 47.10
N VAL A 1009 -60.55 -19.35 46.51
CA VAL A 1009 -60.76 -19.51 45.06
C VAL A 1009 -62.20 -19.95 44.83
N TYR A 1010 -63.00 -19.16 44.13
CA TYR A 1010 -64.40 -19.48 43.79
C TYR A 1010 -64.51 -20.39 42.57
#